data_AF-A0A9N9CCX3-F1
#
_entry.id   AF-A0A9N9CCX3-F1
#
_cell.length_a   1.000
_cell.length_b   1.000
_cell.length_c   1.000
_cell.angle_alpha   90.00
_cell.angle_beta   90.00
_cell.angle_gamma   90.00
#
_symmetry.space_group_name_H-M   'P 1'
#
loop_
_entity.id
_entity.type
_entity.pdbx_description
1 polymer ?
#
loop_
_entity_poly.entity_id
_entity_poly.type
_entity_poly.pdbx_seq_one_letter_code
_entity_poly.pdbx_strand_id
1 'polypeptide(L)'
;MASYQLSIDKLLRLAFVALIILIIYLFANDFNKLNLEKNQEKLIPFPDFPIKKIDAGQGEDIWILTDTNKLYHWSTILHRFLEKQENVIDFAVGKDGTVVCVFSNNEIAVRNLNTNWWYRIDDGKHTHQTISICDYNKILTTNGNNDIIAGIYDASNPENIDTYNWTILSCAFRDDSLWIRGSYQYAYRYINKHKHIPRSEVPFKQIKALTEQRAIGIDYDNRLWEYDRGIWTWIRNDVISASINYDDVFSFQNNHLSPFSTSRILSRHASKSSNNYSPNSPLINLLAPQKHNIINNLSKVIHNTFLEQREHRELRERQSLKGSLLFEEALGLKLNWNKDLLSDLLLRFKTSHEIKKKSLELGLPPHKFKKVIKQFADEVWNNKLQRCKTEDLRAAYDANGKEGVKKALTSVFLEYIPEYLEEQDKEKYHSLKQLSDLSFPAEWHPAARTMQRKIIMHVGPTNSGKTYNALKCLEKAESGIYCGPLRLLAHEIFDRMNSKSIPCNLVTGEERRELKGCDVRLTSSTIEMANLNNQLDVAVIDEIQMISDQQRGWAWTQALLGLQAKEIHLCGEASAVKLVKSVCASLNEDVEVREYRRLSKLVVADESLNGDLGKIQKGDCVVTFSRKAIFGLKNEIEQVTGLRCAVVYGALPPETRAMQAKLFNDPNSGYDVLIASDAVGMGLNLNIRRIIFETVKKFDGKEIRYISIPQIKQIAGRAGRYGFDNPIGEVTALEPQDMRYVQKAMQTPSIELEVAGLQPTMEMVEQFAHQLSGIEQFEKLLEKFEDLARVDGQFFLCNFDSQKIIAKSIEHVDLTIPERFIFATSPINSSDPKLMLVIKKLAKYHSDHIPVSLGSILHLDAKVPRDIQSLSYIESKHRVIMLYLWLSYRFPETFLNIEEALEMKTRCEALIHESLQSLKFSRNRHRITKSDVKKMSKTFNQSQERQLAREHKSKYPKRIRNYEKRTEEKLRKNDDKLQKVTA
;
A
#
# COMPACT_ATOMS: atom_id res chain seq x y z
N MET A 1 29.90 -72.28 33.58
CA MET A 1 30.12 -70.82 33.54
C MET A 1 29.31 -70.20 32.39
N ALA A 2 27.99 -70.11 32.51
CA ALA A 2 27.11 -69.52 31.48
C ALA A 2 25.94 -68.78 32.12
N SER A 3 26.21 -67.96 33.14
CA SER A 3 25.16 -67.21 33.88
C SER A 3 25.52 -65.76 34.21
N TYR A 4 26.62 -65.22 33.69
CA TYR A 4 27.08 -63.86 34.06
C TYR A 4 27.40 -62.93 32.87
N GLN A 5 26.75 -63.14 31.71
CA GLN A 5 26.92 -62.24 30.55
C GLN A 5 25.62 -61.65 29.99
N LEU A 6 24.49 -61.83 30.69
CA LEU A 6 23.19 -61.29 30.27
C LEU A 6 22.65 -60.15 31.17
N SER A 7 23.51 -59.53 31.97
CA SER A 7 23.12 -58.52 32.96
C SER A 7 23.37 -57.08 32.49
N ILE A 8 24.49 -56.81 31.82
CA ILE A 8 24.92 -55.42 31.54
C ILE A 8 24.09 -54.77 30.43
N ASP A 9 23.77 -55.51 29.37
CA ASP A 9 23.06 -54.94 28.21
C ASP A 9 21.56 -54.69 28.50
N LYS A 10 20.96 -55.52 29.37
CA LYS A 10 19.62 -55.27 29.89
C LYS A 10 19.60 -54.13 30.89
N LEU A 11 20.63 -54.00 31.74
CA LEU A 11 20.76 -52.84 32.65
C LEU A 11 20.96 -51.53 31.87
N LEU A 12 21.75 -51.54 30.80
CA LEU A 12 21.96 -50.35 29.95
C LEU A 12 20.68 -49.95 29.21
N ARG A 13 19.90 -50.91 28.71
CA ARG A 13 18.60 -50.61 28.08
C ARG A 13 17.57 -50.13 29.10
N LEU A 14 17.54 -50.70 30.31
CA LEU A 14 16.68 -50.21 31.39
C LEU A 14 17.10 -48.82 31.88
N ALA A 15 18.39 -48.54 31.98
CA ALA A 15 18.92 -47.22 32.31
C ALA A 15 18.60 -46.20 31.21
N PHE A 16 18.67 -46.59 29.94
CA PHE A 16 18.34 -45.72 28.81
C PHE A 16 16.83 -45.43 28.73
N VAL A 17 15.98 -46.43 28.98
CA VAL A 17 14.53 -46.25 29.06
C VAL A 17 14.15 -45.41 30.29
N ALA A 18 14.79 -45.63 31.44
CA ALA A 18 14.60 -44.81 32.63
C ALA A 18 15.08 -43.37 32.40
N LEU A 19 16.17 -43.14 31.66
CA LEU A 19 16.64 -41.82 31.27
C LEU A 19 15.63 -41.12 30.33
N ILE A 20 15.07 -41.85 29.36
CA ILE A 20 14.03 -41.32 28.47
C ILE A 20 12.76 -41.00 29.24
N ILE A 21 12.34 -41.85 30.17
CA ILE A 21 11.17 -41.60 31.04
C ILE A 21 11.44 -40.42 31.96
N LEU A 22 12.65 -40.27 32.50
CA LEU A 22 13.05 -39.12 33.31
C LEU A 22 13.07 -37.83 32.47
N ILE A 23 13.55 -37.89 31.22
CA ILE A 23 13.53 -36.76 30.27
C ILE A 23 12.09 -36.42 29.91
N ILE A 24 11.22 -37.39 29.61
CA ILE A 24 9.80 -37.16 29.33
C ILE A 24 9.08 -36.61 30.55
N TYR A 25 9.40 -37.10 31.76
CA TYR A 25 8.81 -36.61 33.00
C TYR A 25 9.29 -35.18 33.33
N LEU A 26 10.56 -34.86 33.09
CA LEU A 26 11.11 -33.51 33.21
C LEU A 26 10.48 -32.57 32.16
N PHE A 27 10.35 -33.01 30.91
CA PHE A 27 9.69 -32.23 29.85
C PHE A 27 8.19 -32.08 30.08
N ALA A 28 7.50 -33.08 30.63
CA ALA A 28 6.08 -33.01 30.96
C ALA A 28 5.82 -32.15 32.20
N ASN A 29 6.71 -32.17 33.19
CA ASN A 29 6.67 -31.22 34.31
C ASN A 29 6.97 -29.80 33.87
N ASP A 30 7.91 -29.60 32.94
CA ASP A 30 8.14 -28.29 32.32
C ASP A 30 6.93 -27.86 31.47
N PHE A 31 6.27 -28.78 30.76
CA PHE A 31 5.06 -28.48 29.97
C PHE A 31 3.84 -28.17 30.83
N ASN A 32 3.67 -28.86 31.97
CA ASN A 32 2.60 -28.57 32.91
C ASN A 32 2.88 -27.28 33.71
N LYS A 33 4.15 -26.95 34.02
CA LYS A 33 4.53 -25.62 34.50
C LYS A 33 4.21 -24.53 33.45
N LEU A 34 4.51 -24.78 32.17
CA LEU A 34 4.25 -23.86 31.05
C LEU A 34 2.75 -23.69 30.71
N ASN A 35 1.90 -24.67 31.01
CA ASN A 35 0.46 -24.58 30.79
C ASN A 35 -0.31 -23.99 31.98
N LEU A 36 0.21 -24.08 33.20
CA LEU A 36 -0.35 -23.37 34.36
C LEU A 36 -0.05 -21.85 34.36
N GLU A 37 0.98 -21.40 33.63
CA GLU A 37 1.31 -19.97 33.50
C GLU A 37 0.56 -19.22 32.37
N LYS A 38 -0.18 -19.91 31.50
CA LYS A 38 -0.84 -19.28 30.33
C LYS A 38 -2.16 -18.56 30.61
N ASN A 39 -2.63 -18.54 31.86
CA ASN A 39 -3.80 -17.77 32.30
C ASN A 39 -3.49 -16.70 33.36
N GLN A 40 -2.22 -16.35 33.56
CA GLN A 40 -1.83 -15.17 34.34
C GLN A 40 -1.25 -14.11 33.39
N GLU A 41 -1.61 -12.84 33.62
CA GLU A 41 -0.97 -11.70 32.96
C GLU A 41 0.56 -11.90 33.04
N LYS A 42 1.25 -11.96 31.89
CA LYS A 42 2.71 -12.11 31.85
C LYS A 42 3.36 -10.89 32.53
N LEU A 43 3.62 -11.00 33.82
CA LEU A 43 4.48 -10.11 34.57
C LEU A 43 5.91 -10.26 34.04
N ILE A 44 6.44 -9.18 33.48
CA ILE A 44 7.86 -9.08 33.12
C ILE A 44 8.65 -9.14 34.45
N PRO A 45 9.63 -10.03 34.65
CA PRO A 45 10.40 -10.08 35.90
C PRO A 45 11.27 -8.81 36.03
N PHE A 46 11.11 -8.06 37.14
CA PHE A 46 11.84 -6.82 37.43
C PHE A 46 13.02 -7.07 38.39
N PRO A 47 14.03 -6.19 38.39
CA PRO A 47 15.04 -6.16 39.46
C PRO A 47 14.38 -5.77 40.80
N ASP A 48 14.78 -6.40 41.91
CA ASP A 48 14.35 -6.06 43.29
C ASP A 48 14.99 -4.75 43.80
N PHE A 49 14.95 -3.69 42.99
CA PHE A 49 15.50 -2.38 43.33
C PHE A 49 14.45 -1.29 43.13
N PRO A 50 14.44 -0.24 43.98
CA PRO A 50 13.57 0.92 43.79
C PRO A 50 13.77 1.58 42.42
N ILE A 51 12.68 1.80 41.69
CA ILE A 51 12.71 2.41 40.34
C ILE A 51 12.43 3.90 40.42
N LYS A 52 13.32 4.68 39.82
CA LYS A 52 13.25 6.13 39.68
C LYS A 52 12.43 6.57 38.47
N LYS A 53 12.68 5.97 37.30
CA LYS A 53 12.08 6.36 36.02
C LYS A 53 12.02 5.20 35.05
N ILE A 54 10.95 5.10 34.28
CA ILE A 54 10.87 4.23 33.10
C ILE A 54 10.69 5.06 31.83
N ASP A 55 11.23 4.55 30.72
CA ASP A 55 10.94 5.10 29.39
C ASP A 55 10.96 3.97 28.34
N ALA A 56 10.20 4.15 27.27
CA ALA A 56 9.99 3.11 26.26
C ALA A 56 10.17 3.65 24.84
N GLY A 57 11.01 2.96 24.07
CA GLY A 57 11.16 3.10 22.62
C GLY A 57 10.24 2.14 21.85
N GLN A 58 10.43 1.99 20.54
CA GLN A 58 9.55 1.17 19.69
C GLN A 58 9.53 -0.32 20.07
N GLY A 59 8.32 -0.88 20.29
CA GLY A 59 8.16 -2.32 20.57
C GLY A 59 8.41 -2.65 22.04
N GLU A 60 9.23 -3.68 22.31
CA GLU A 60 9.61 -4.08 23.68
C GLU A 60 10.91 -3.39 24.16
N ASP A 61 11.24 -2.22 23.60
CA ASP A 61 12.44 -1.44 23.94
C ASP A 61 12.22 -0.64 25.24
N ILE A 62 12.27 -1.34 26.37
CA ILE A 62 11.96 -0.81 27.70
C ILE A 62 13.24 -0.55 28.48
N TRP A 63 13.33 0.64 29.07
CA TRP A 63 14.45 1.11 29.88
C TRP A 63 14.00 1.51 31.27
N ILE A 64 14.86 1.24 32.25
CA ILE A 64 14.60 1.52 33.66
C ILE A 64 15.82 2.21 34.25
N LEU A 65 15.57 3.28 34.99
CA LEU A 65 16.54 3.90 35.90
C LEU A 65 16.14 3.60 37.34
N THR A 66 17.07 3.09 38.14
CA THR A 66 16.87 2.83 39.58
C THR A 66 17.19 4.07 40.41
N ASP A 67 16.74 4.10 41.67
CA ASP A 67 17.10 5.16 42.63
C ASP A 67 18.59 5.16 42.99
N THR A 68 19.28 4.03 42.74
CA THR A 68 20.73 3.90 42.84
C THR A 68 21.49 4.41 41.60
N ASN A 69 20.82 5.13 40.70
CA ASN A 69 21.39 5.71 39.47
C ASN A 69 21.98 4.66 38.49
N LYS A 70 21.38 3.47 38.43
CA LYS A 70 21.74 2.40 37.48
C LYS A 70 20.69 2.28 36.39
N LEU A 71 21.14 2.22 35.13
CA LEU A 71 20.28 2.12 33.96
C LEU A 71 20.26 0.68 33.44
N TYR A 72 19.06 0.14 33.25
CA TYR A 72 18.79 -1.20 32.75
C TYR A 72 17.99 -1.17 31.44
N HIS A 73 18.25 -2.15 30.57
CA HIS A 73 17.51 -2.36 29.33
C HIS A 73 16.95 -3.79 29.25
N TRP A 74 15.70 -3.91 28.81
CA TRP A 74 15.05 -5.19 28.62
C TRP A 74 15.67 -5.99 27.46
N SER A 75 16.17 -7.20 27.74
CA SER A 75 16.60 -8.12 26.69
C SER A 75 15.46 -9.07 26.33
N THR A 76 14.91 -8.92 25.13
CA THR A 76 13.89 -9.84 24.59
C THR A 76 14.43 -11.26 24.36
N ILE A 77 15.73 -11.41 24.12
CA ILE A 77 16.40 -12.70 23.91
C ILE A 77 16.63 -13.43 25.23
N LEU A 78 17.09 -12.71 26.26
CA LEU A 78 17.43 -13.29 27.57
C LEU A 78 16.27 -13.22 28.58
N HIS A 79 15.16 -12.60 28.20
CA HIS A 79 13.98 -12.38 29.05
C HIS A 79 14.31 -11.80 30.44
N ARG A 80 15.27 -10.86 30.50
CA ARG A 80 15.68 -10.18 31.73
C ARG A 80 16.20 -8.77 31.46
N PHE A 81 16.17 -7.92 32.48
CA PHE A 81 16.84 -6.62 32.46
C PHE A 81 18.36 -6.78 32.56
N LEU A 82 19.08 -6.09 31.67
CA LEU A 82 20.54 -6.04 31.67
C LEU A 82 20.99 -4.65 32.08
N GLU A 83 21.87 -4.55 33.08
CA GLU A 83 22.52 -3.29 33.43
C GLU A 83 23.35 -2.80 32.22
N LYS A 84 23.17 -1.53 31.86
CA LYS A 84 23.82 -0.88 30.71
C LYS A 84 24.75 0.23 31.11
N GLN A 85 24.48 0.90 32.22
CA GLN A 85 25.24 2.05 32.65
C GLN A 85 25.03 2.35 34.15
N GLU A 86 26.06 2.86 34.81
CA GLU A 86 26.00 3.36 36.19
C GLU A 86 26.12 4.90 36.21
N ASN A 87 25.86 5.51 37.37
CA ASN A 87 25.96 6.97 37.58
C ASN A 87 25.04 7.82 36.69
N VAL A 88 23.90 7.29 36.26
CA VAL A 88 22.92 8.00 35.43
C VAL A 88 21.94 8.78 36.31
N ILE A 89 21.89 10.10 36.16
CA ILE A 89 20.94 10.98 36.86
C ILE A 89 19.55 10.94 36.23
N ASP A 90 19.49 11.06 34.90
CA ASP A 90 18.25 11.01 34.13
C ASP A 90 18.53 10.47 32.72
N PHE A 91 17.50 9.94 32.05
CA PHE A 91 17.62 9.42 30.69
C PHE A 91 16.34 9.65 29.89
N ALA A 92 16.44 9.61 28.56
CA ALA A 92 15.27 9.63 27.69
C ALA A 92 15.49 8.75 26.46
N VAL A 93 14.39 8.16 25.97
CA VAL A 93 14.37 7.32 24.77
C VAL A 93 13.58 8.03 23.67
N GLY A 94 14.20 8.17 22.50
CA GLY A 94 13.66 8.81 21.30
C GLY A 94 12.88 7.85 20.40
N LYS A 95 12.12 8.41 19.44
CA LYS A 95 11.28 7.63 18.51
C LYS A 95 12.07 6.69 17.58
N ASP A 96 13.34 7.01 17.35
CA ASP A 96 14.30 6.28 16.53
C ASP A 96 15.07 5.19 17.31
N GLY A 97 14.78 5.02 18.61
CA GLY A 97 15.52 4.14 19.51
C GLY A 97 16.78 4.78 20.08
N THR A 98 17.04 6.06 19.80
CA THR A 98 18.14 6.80 20.41
C THR A 98 17.92 6.89 21.92
N VAL A 99 18.94 6.53 22.71
CA VAL A 99 18.93 6.63 24.17
C VAL A 99 19.97 7.64 24.59
N VAL A 100 19.57 8.61 25.41
CA VAL A 100 20.46 9.66 25.91
C VAL A 100 20.40 9.69 27.43
N CYS A 101 21.57 9.80 28.04
CA CYS A 101 21.74 9.80 29.49
C CYS A 101 22.46 11.07 29.95
N VAL A 102 22.05 11.56 31.12
CA VAL A 102 22.74 12.55 31.92
C VAL A 102 23.47 11.82 33.05
N PHE A 103 24.75 12.10 33.24
CA PHE A 103 25.60 11.44 34.23
C PHE A 103 25.85 12.30 35.47
N SER A 104 26.28 11.68 36.56
CA SER A 104 26.57 12.37 37.84
C SER A 104 27.70 13.39 37.79
N ASN A 105 28.57 13.27 36.80
CA ASN A 105 29.62 14.25 36.46
C ASN A 105 29.11 15.37 35.52
N ASN A 106 27.80 15.51 35.36
CA ASN A 106 27.11 16.42 34.44
C ASN A 106 27.35 16.16 32.94
N GLU A 107 27.96 15.06 32.54
CA GLU A 107 28.13 14.75 31.12
C GLU A 107 26.83 14.25 30.48
N ILE A 108 26.65 14.51 29.19
CA ILE A 108 25.57 13.91 28.38
C ILE A 108 26.18 12.95 27.36
N ALA A 109 25.65 11.73 27.28
CA ALA A 109 26.06 10.76 26.27
C ALA A 109 24.87 10.10 25.55
N VAL A 110 25.09 9.78 24.28
CA VAL A 110 24.13 9.10 23.40
C VAL A 110 24.61 7.69 23.10
N ARG A 111 23.71 6.70 23.14
CA ARG A 111 24.03 5.30 22.83
C ARG A 111 24.20 5.06 21.34
N ASN A 112 25.27 4.37 20.95
CA ASN A 112 25.41 3.78 19.61
C ASN A 112 24.62 2.48 19.49
N LEU A 113 23.66 2.46 18.56
CA LEU A 113 22.81 1.29 18.28
C LEU A 113 23.56 0.08 17.71
N ASN A 114 24.69 0.29 17.04
CA ASN A 114 25.47 -0.77 16.38
C ASN A 114 26.54 -1.41 17.29
N THR A 115 27.10 -0.64 18.25
CA THR A 115 28.27 -1.09 19.04
C THR A 115 28.00 -1.16 20.54
N ASN A 116 26.82 -0.73 21.03
CA ASN A 116 26.50 -0.58 22.46
C ASN A 116 27.40 0.41 23.23
N TRP A 117 28.28 1.15 22.57
CA TRP A 117 29.11 2.19 23.20
C TRP A 117 28.36 3.52 23.35
N TRP A 118 28.78 4.35 24.30
CA TRP A 118 28.20 5.67 24.57
C TRP A 118 29.10 6.78 24.03
N TYR A 119 28.56 7.68 23.22
CA TYR A 119 29.25 8.85 22.70
C TYR A 119 28.93 10.07 23.53
N ARG A 120 29.96 10.69 24.10
CA ARG A 120 29.82 11.96 24.81
C ARG A 120 29.48 13.08 23.82
N ILE A 121 28.43 13.84 24.14
CA ILE A 121 27.95 14.96 23.32
C ILE A 121 28.03 16.31 24.06
N ASP A 122 28.28 16.29 25.38
CA ASP A 122 28.51 17.49 26.20
C ASP A 122 29.74 17.31 27.10
N ASP A 123 30.47 18.40 27.38
CA ASP A 123 31.72 18.37 28.14
C ASP A 123 31.55 18.51 29.66
N GLY A 124 30.33 18.49 30.19
CA GLY A 124 30.04 18.47 31.63
C GLY A 124 30.25 19.80 32.34
N LYS A 125 30.47 20.89 31.59
CA LYS A 125 30.63 22.24 32.15
C LYS A 125 29.34 22.82 32.71
N HIS A 126 28.19 22.32 32.28
CA HIS A 126 26.87 22.78 32.71
C HIS A 126 26.17 21.70 33.51
N THR A 127 25.53 22.07 34.62
CA THR A 127 24.73 21.10 35.40
C THR A 127 23.47 20.72 34.62
N HIS A 128 23.17 19.43 34.51
CA HIS A 128 21.98 18.94 33.83
C HIS A 128 21.12 18.11 34.80
N GLN A 129 19.83 18.44 34.94
CA GLN A 129 18.92 17.77 35.88
C GLN A 129 17.90 16.87 35.19
N THR A 130 17.29 17.33 34.10
CA THR A 130 16.28 16.55 33.35
C THR A 130 16.62 16.52 31.87
N ILE A 131 16.19 15.46 31.19
CA ILE A 131 16.38 15.29 29.76
C ILE A 131 15.11 14.85 29.05
N SER A 132 14.88 15.42 27.87
CA SER A 132 13.83 14.99 26.94
C SER A 132 14.37 14.99 25.51
N ILE A 133 13.93 14.03 24.70
CA ILE A 133 14.39 13.84 23.33
C ILE A 133 13.20 13.66 22.39
N CYS A 134 13.23 14.32 21.24
CA CYS A 134 12.33 14.03 20.13
C CYS A 134 12.99 13.04 19.15
N ASP A 135 14.24 13.31 18.74
CA ASP A 135 15.12 12.44 17.96
C ASP A 135 16.60 12.81 18.19
N TYR A 136 17.53 12.12 17.51
CA TYR A 136 18.97 12.33 17.68
C TYR A 136 19.48 13.77 17.40
N ASN A 137 18.70 14.63 16.72
CA ASN A 137 19.04 16.03 16.45
C ASN A 137 18.34 17.02 17.39
N LYS A 138 17.48 16.56 18.31
CA LYS A 138 16.69 17.41 19.19
C LYS A 138 16.61 16.83 20.59
N ILE A 139 17.68 17.07 21.34
CA ILE A 139 17.85 16.71 22.77
C ILE A 139 17.75 17.99 23.58
N LEU A 140 16.88 18.01 24.59
CA LEU A 140 16.66 19.18 25.44
C LEU A 140 16.97 18.84 26.90
N THR A 141 17.71 19.72 27.59
CA THR A 141 18.06 19.55 29.01
C THR A 141 17.81 20.80 29.85
N THR A 142 17.70 20.61 31.18
CA THR A 142 17.52 21.70 32.16
C THR A 142 18.69 21.83 33.15
N ASN A 143 18.97 23.03 33.68
CA ASN A 143 19.97 23.27 34.73
C ASN A 143 19.47 22.98 36.14
N GLY A 144 20.36 23.22 37.12
CA GLY A 144 20.07 23.24 38.55
C GLY A 144 18.89 24.12 38.99
N ASN A 145 18.54 25.13 38.20
CA ASN A 145 17.44 26.07 38.44
C ASN A 145 16.17 25.72 37.63
N ASN A 146 16.16 24.57 36.94
CA ASN A 146 15.14 24.13 35.98
C ASN A 146 15.01 24.98 34.70
N ASP A 147 15.97 25.86 34.39
CA ASP A 147 16.01 26.58 33.12
C ASP A 147 16.49 25.66 32.00
N ILE A 148 15.98 25.88 30.79
CA ILE A 148 16.41 25.15 29.58
C ILE A 148 17.76 25.69 29.13
N ILE A 149 18.81 24.88 29.11
CA ILE A 149 20.19 25.35 28.82
C ILE A 149 20.67 24.98 27.42
N ALA A 150 20.40 23.75 26.98
CA ALA A 150 21.08 23.18 25.83
C ALA A 150 20.15 22.33 24.98
N GLY A 151 20.04 22.74 23.70
CA GLY A 151 19.45 21.99 22.60
C GLY A 151 20.53 21.73 21.56
N ILE A 152 21.18 20.56 21.58
CA ILE A 152 22.19 20.24 20.56
C ILE A 152 21.47 20.02 19.21
N TYR A 153 21.70 20.96 18.28
CA TYR A 153 21.33 21.08 16.85
C TYR A 153 20.01 21.78 16.44
N ASP A 154 19.91 23.10 16.70
CA ASP A 154 19.54 24.06 15.64
C ASP A 154 20.51 25.26 15.66
N ALA A 155 21.61 25.16 14.91
CA ALA A 155 22.57 26.24 14.74
C ALA A 155 22.03 27.38 13.83
N SER A 156 20.74 27.38 13.48
CA SER A 156 20.14 28.39 12.61
C SER A 156 19.16 29.35 13.29
N ASN A 157 18.77 29.13 14.56
CA ASN A 157 17.91 30.08 15.28
C ASN A 157 17.97 29.92 16.82
N PRO A 158 18.77 30.73 17.56
CA PRO A 158 18.72 30.75 19.02
C PRO A 158 17.54 31.62 19.46
N GLU A 159 16.32 31.13 19.36
CA GLU A 159 15.25 31.71 20.16
C GLU A 159 15.50 31.30 21.63
N ASN A 160 16.09 32.20 22.42
CA ASN A 160 16.11 32.10 23.88
C ASN A 160 14.68 31.79 24.35
N ILE A 161 14.44 30.53 24.72
CA ILE A 161 13.20 30.14 25.39
C ILE A 161 13.22 30.84 26.75
N ASP A 162 12.19 31.64 27.03
CA ASP A 162 12.12 32.53 28.18
C ASP A 162 12.45 31.81 29.51
N THR A 163 13.46 32.31 30.22
CA THR A 163 14.16 31.68 31.37
C THR A 163 13.58 32.09 32.72
N TYR A 164 12.26 32.11 32.87
CA TYR A 164 11.64 32.31 34.18
C TYR A 164 10.58 31.24 34.46
N ASN A 165 10.97 30.24 35.27
CA ASN A 165 10.12 29.25 35.93
C ASN A 165 9.43 28.18 35.05
N TRP A 166 9.98 27.83 33.89
CA TRP A 166 9.44 26.77 33.04
C TRP A 166 10.36 25.53 32.94
N THR A 167 9.91 24.37 33.42
CA THR A 167 10.63 23.08 33.30
C THR A 167 10.13 22.29 32.08
N ILE A 168 11.00 21.62 31.34
CA ILE A 168 10.58 20.68 30.28
C ILE A 168 9.95 19.44 30.92
N LEU A 169 8.78 19.03 30.43
CA LEU A 169 8.16 17.76 30.80
C LEU A 169 8.34 16.71 29.70
N SER A 170 8.07 17.06 28.44
CA SER A 170 8.19 16.10 27.33
C SER A 170 8.30 16.81 25.98
N CYS A 171 9.19 16.32 25.12
CA CYS A 171 9.14 16.53 23.68
C CYS A 171 8.25 15.41 23.07
N ALA A 172 7.20 15.75 22.32
CA ALA A 172 6.25 14.77 21.81
C ALA A 172 6.79 14.01 20.59
N PHE A 173 6.64 12.68 20.59
CA PHE A 173 7.26 11.81 19.59
C PHE A 173 6.84 12.04 18.12
N ARG A 174 5.60 12.46 17.85
CA ARG A 174 5.06 12.47 16.48
C ARG A 174 4.97 13.85 15.82
N ASP A 175 4.82 14.90 16.60
CA ASP A 175 4.62 16.27 16.08
C ASP A 175 5.61 17.28 16.68
N ASP A 176 6.61 16.79 17.40
CA ASP A 176 7.68 17.56 18.04
C ASP A 176 7.17 18.69 18.96
N SER A 177 5.92 18.58 19.43
CA SER A 177 5.32 19.55 20.34
C SER A 177 6.00 19.49 21.71
N LEU A 178 6.34 20.67 22.24
CA LEU A 178 7.04 20.79 23.52
C LEU A 178 6.03 21.04 24.64
N TRP A 179 6.07 20.16 25.64
CA TRP A 179 5.28 20.24 26.86
C TRP A 179 6.16 20.72 28.00
N ILE A 180 5.73 21.81 28.64
CA ILE A 180 6.45 22.49 29.71
C ILE A 180 5.59 22.61 30.96
N ARG A 181 6.23 22.80 32.10
CA ARG A 181 5.61 22.99 33.42
C ARG A 181 5.98 24.36 33.96
N GLY A 182 4.98 25.14 34.38
CA GLY A 182 5.22 26.45 35.02
C GLY A 182 5.46 26.35 36.53
N SER A 183 5.64 27.50 37.18
CA SER A 183 5.84 27.64 38.64
C SER A 183 4.75 26.95 39.48
N TYR A 184 3.51 26.93 38.99
CA TYR A 184 2.37 26.29 39.66
C TYR A 184 2.18 24.80 39.33
N GLN A 185 3.18 24.17 38.72
CA GLN A 185 3.22 22.72 38.43
C GLN A 185 2.18 22.18 37.42
N TYR A 186 1.36 23.04 36.81
CA TYR A 186 0.47 22.69 35.69
C TYR A 186 1.24 22.52 34.38
N ALA A 187 0.68 21.71 33.48
CA ALA A 187 1.25 21.42 32.18
C ALA A 187 0.73 22.36 31.09
N TYR A 188 1.64 22.81 30.24
CA TYR A 188 1.36 23.74 29.15
C TYR A 188 2.03 23.25 27.87
N ARG A 189 1.42 23.56 26.73
CA ARG A 189 2.07 23.41 25.43
C ARG A 189 2.78 24.70 25.05
N TYR A 190 4.09 24.61 24.81
CA TYR A 190 4.89 25.73 24.35
C TYR A 190 4.61 26.03 22.86
N ILE A 191 4.33 27.30 22.54
CA ILE A 191 4.20 27.78 21.15
C ILE A 191 5.38 28.66 20.79
N ASN A 192 5.65 29.66 21.62
CA ASN A 192 6.77 30.59 21.55
C ASN A 192 6.89 31.31 22.91
N LYS A 193 7.89 32.19 23.04
CA LYS A 193 8.16 32.98 24.25
C LYS A 193 6.99 33.82 24.80
N HIS A 194 5.95 34.09 24.00
CA HIS A 194 4.81 34.93 24.42
C HIS A 194 3.51 34.13 24.55
N LYS A 195 3.49 32.86 24.16
CA LYS A 195 2.27 32.06 24.09
C LYS A 195 2.50 30.63 24.55
N HIS A 196 1.80 30.28 25.61
CA HIS A 196 1.69 28.92 26.13
C HIS A 196 0.21 28.56 26.25
N ILE A 197 -0.16 27.34 25.90
CA ILE A 197 -1.54 26.87 25.98
C ILE A 197 -1.67 25.96 27.21
N PRO A 198 -2.50 26.31 28.21
CA PRO A 198 -2.77 25.43 29.34
C PRO A 198 -3.31 24.09 28.85
N ARG A 199 -2.76 22.99 29.37
CA ARG A 199 -3.17 21.64 29.00
C ARG A 199 -3.63 20.79 30.18
N SER A 200 -3.41 21.21 31.42
CA SER A 200 -3.92 20.48 32.59
C SER A 200 -4.64 21.38 33.59
N GLU A 201 -5.65 20.78 34.24
CA GLU A 201 -6.37 21.35 35.40
C GLU A 201 -5.82 20.80 36.73
N VAL A 202 -4.85 19.87 36.66
CA VAL A 202 -4.15 19.28 37.82
C VAL A 202 -2.63 19.41 37.65
N PRO A 203 -1.87 19.51 38.77
CA PRO A 203 -0.41 19.57 38.72
C PRO A 203 0.20 18.19 38.44
N PHE A 204 1.18 18.13 37.54
CA PHE A 204 1.82 16.89 37.11
C PHE A 204 3.31 16.87 37.48
N LYS A 205 3.77 15.77 38.08
CA LYS A 205 5.20 15.53 38.38
C LYS A 205 5.94 14.90 37.20
N GLN A 206 5.25 14.11 36.37
CA GLN A 206 5.78 13.48 35.15
C GLN A 206 4.75 13.61 34.02
N ILE A 207 5.18 13.96 32.81
CA ILE A 207 4.38 13.81 31.59
C ILE A 207 5.23 13.16 30.51
N LYS A 208 4.62 12.26 29.73
CA LYS A 208 5.18 11.77 28.47
C LYS A 208 4.15 12.00 27.36
N ALA A 209 4.51 12.83 26.39
CA ALA A 209 3.63 13.20 25.29
C ALA A 209 3.92 12.37 24.03
N LEU A 210 2.86 11.90 23.36
CA LEU A 210 2.97 11.25 22.06
C LEU A 210 2.72 12.26 20.92
N THR A 211 1.74 13.16 21.12
CA THR A 211 1.35 14.28 20.24
C THR A 211 0.86 15.45 21.10
N GLU A 212 0.58 16.60 20.51
CA GLU A 212 -0.10 17.72 21.16
C GLU A 212 -1.54 17.40 21.60
N GLN A 213 -2.12 16.31 21.10
CA GLN A 213 -3.48 15.83 21.41
C GLN A 213 -3.49 14.54 22.22
N ARG A 214 -2.33 13.94 22.52
CA ARG A 214 -2.25 12.66 23.25
C ARG A 214 -1.01 12.59 24.14
N ALA A 215 -1.21 12.44 25.45
CA ALA A 215 -0.15 12.35 26.44
C ALA A 215 -0.58 11.50 27.65
N ILE A 216 0.37 11.10 28.49
CA ILE A 216 0.07 10.59 29.82
C ILE A 216 0.76 11.46 30.86
N GLY A 217 0.18 11.52 32.06
CA GLY A 217 0.72 12.31 33.16
C GLY A 217 0.54 11.58 34.49
N ILE A 218 1.51 11.74 35.39
CA ILE A 218 1.40 11.30 36.78
C ILE A 218 1.37 12.53 37.66
N ASP A 219 0.33 12.66 38.47
CA ASP A 219 0.18 13.76 39.42
C ASP A 219 0.97 13.52 40.72
N TYR A 220 0.93 14.49 41.62
CA TYR A 220 1.64 14.42 42.90
C TYR A 220 1.03 13.42 43.90
N ASP A 221 -0.19 12.94 43.65
CA ASP A 221 -0.86 11.88 44.41
C ASP A 221 -0.57 10.48 43.84
N ASN A 222 0.41 10.35 42.93
CA ASN A 222 0.76 9.12 42.21
C ASN A 222 -0.38 8.54 41.36
N ARG A 223 -1.30 9.38 40.88
CA ARG A 223 -2.37 8.95 39.97
C ARG A 223 -1.93 9.14 38.52
N LEU A 224 -2.14 8.10 37.71
CA LEU A 224 -1.88 8.10 36.27
C LEU A 224 -3.12 8.60 35.52
N TRP A 225 -2.91 9.54 34.61
CA TRP A 225 -3.91 10.14 33.76
C TRP A 225 -3.52 9.99 32.28
N GLU A 226 -4.52 9.82 31.40
CA GLU A 226 -4.36 9.87 29.94
C GLU A 226 -5.05 11.11 29.40
N TYR A 227 -4.33 11.90 28.61
CA TYR A 227 -4.85 13.02 27.84
C TYR A 227 -5.17 12.55 26.42
N ASP A 228 -6.41 12.72 25.98
CA ASP A 228 -6.83 12.50 24.58
C ASP A 228 -7.75 13.64 24.12
N ARG A 229 -7.35 14.35 23.06
CA ARG A 229 -8.11 15.42 22.38
C ARG A 229 -8.76 16.46 23.30
N GLY A 230 -8.05 16.87 24.36
CA GLY A 230 -8.49 17.93 25.27
C GLY A 230 -9.04 17.45 26.61
N ILE A 231 -9.14 16.13 26.84
CA ILE A 231 -9.71 15.57 28.07
C ILE A 231 -8.67 14.73 28.79
N TRP A 232 -8.45 15.00 30.08
CA TRP A 232 -7.70 14.12 30.98
C TRP A 232 -8.64 13.10 31.62
N THR A 233 -8.32 11.83 31.44
CA THR A 233 -9.04 10.70 32.03
C THR A 233 -8.16 10.04 33.07
N TRP A 234 -8.66 9.88 34.28
CA TRP A 234 -7.99 9.13 35.34
C TRP A 234 -7.95 7.64 34.99
N ILE A 235 -6.78 7.02 35.13
CA ILE A 235 -6.52 5.62 34.73
C ILE A 235 -6.29 4.71 35.94
N ARG A 236 -5.40 5.09 36.86
CA ARG A 236 -5.02 4.25 38.01
C ARG A 236 -4.30 5.07 39.10
N ASN A 237 -4.25 4.54 40.32
CA ASN A 237 -3.48 5.09 41.46
C ASN A 237 -2.15 4.35 41.67
N ASP A 238 -1.31 4.89 42.56
CA ASP A 238 -0.04 4.34 43.04
C ASP A 238 1.00 4.05 41.93
N VAL A 239 0.98 4.84 40.86
CA VAL A 239 1.93 4.72 39.75
C VAL A 239 3.17 5.57 40.03
N ILE A 240 4.33 4.91 40.08
CA ILE A 240 5.62 5.55 40.37
C ILE A 240 6.16 6.26 39.13
N SER A 241 6.18 5.56 38.00
CA SER A 241 6.61 6.10 36.70
C SER A 241 5.84 5.44 35.56
N ALA A 242 5.61 6.20 34.48
CA ALA A 242 4.92 5.72 33.30
C ALA A 242 5.54 6.29 32.01
N SER A 243 5.46 5.50 30.94
CA SER A 243 5.79 5.94 29.59
C SER A 243 4.74 5.45 28.60
N ILE A 244 4.54 6.21 27.52
CA ILE A 244 3.59 5.89 26.45
C ILE A 244 4.37 5.75 25.15
N ASN A 245 4.06 4.69 24.38
CA ASN A 245 4.57 4.56 23.04
C ASN A 245 3.49 4.03 22.07
N TYR A 246 3.34 4.71 20.93
CA TYR A 246 2.31 4.50 19.90
C TYR A 246 0.88 4.38 20.44
N ASP A 247 0.51 3.24 21.00
CA ASP A 247 -0.82 2.88 21.51
C ASP A 247 -0.79 2.13 22.86
N ASP A 248 0.40 1.86 23.42
CA ASP A 248 0.58 1.11 24.65
C ASP A 248 1.13 2.03 25.75
N VAL A 249 0.54 1.92 26.95
CA VAL A 249 1.00 2.61 28.15
C VAL A 249 1.69 1.59 29.05
N PHE A 250 2.92 1.93 29.44
CA PHE A 250 3.71 1.17 30.39
C PHE A 250 3.70 1.93 31.70
N SER A 251 3.22 1.31 32.77
CA SER A 251 3.18 1.92 34.10
C SER A 251 3.80 0.99 35.13
N PHE A 252 4.60 1.54 36.03
CA PHE A 252 5.22 0.82 37.13
C PHE A 252 4.52 1.11 38.46
N GLN A 253 4.09 0.07 39.15
CA GLN A 253 3.36 0.10 40.43
C GLN A 253 3.77 -1.12 41.28
N ASN A 254 4.03 -0.94 42.57
CA ASN A 254 4.33 -2.03 43.53
C ASN A 254 5.35 -3.07 43.03
N ASN A 255 6.52 -2.63 42.53
CA ASN A 255 7.55 -3.52 41.95
C ASN A 255 7.14 -4.32 40.70
N HIS A 256 6.04 -3.94 40.05
CA HIS A 256 5.54 -4.59 38.85
C HIS A 256 5.28 -3.57 37.71
N LEU A 257 5.77 -3.85 36.51
CA LEU A 257 5.34 -3.14 35.30
C LEU A 257 4.16 -3.86 34.69
N SER A 258 3.07 -3.11 34.49
CA SER A 258 1.91 -3.61 33.74
C SER A 258 1.85 -2.90 32.39
N PRO A 259 2.03 -3.62 31.26
CA PRO A 259 1.64 -3.09 29.96
C PRO A 259 0.11 -3.17 29.86
N PHE A 260 -0.54 -2.08 29.48
CA PHE A 260 -1.96 -2.12 29.14
C PHE A 260 -2.23 -1.29 27.89
N SER A 261 -3.09 -1.83 27.02
CA SER A 261 -3.56 -1.11 25.85
C SER A 261 -4.80 -0.29 26.23
N THR A 262 -4.75 1.01 25.99
CA THR A 262 -5.86 1.94 26.27
C THR A 262 -7.09 1.67 25.40
N SER A 263 -6.94 0.85 24.34
CA SER A 263 -8.05 0.34 23.52
C SER A 263 -9.07 -0.54 24.28
N ARG A 264 -8.78 -0.94 25.54
CA ARG A 264 -9.67 -1.79 26.36
C ARG A 264 -10.34 -1.10 27.55
N ILE A 265 -9.95 0.13 27.91
CA ILE A 265 -10.40 0.76 29.18
C ILE A 265 -11.79 1.41 29.09
N LEU A 266 -12.32 1.68 27.90
CA LEU A 266 -13.73 2.12 27.75
C LEU A 266 -14.77 0.97 27.88
N SER A 267 -14.37 -0.21 28.37
CA SER A 267 -15.30 -1.36 28.55
C SER A 267 -15.32 -1.95 29.96
N ARG A 268 -14.58 -1.40 30.93
CA ARG A 268 -14.45 -2.00 32.27
C ARG A 268 -14.41 -0.97 33.40
N HIS A 269 -15.47 -0.17 33.54
CA HIS A 269 -15.88 0.35 34.85
C HIS A 269 -17.40 0.23 34.99
N ALA A 270 -17.84 -1.02 35.18
CA ALA A 270 -19.07 -1.33 35.90
C ALA A 270 -18.80 -2.60 36.70
N SER A 271 -18.89 -2.47 38.03
CA SER A 271 -18.83 -3.52 39.05
C SER A 271 -17.48 -4.22 39.29
N LYS A 272 -16.96 -4.03 40.50
CA LYS A 272 -16.60 -5.15 41.38
C LYS A 272 -16.27 -4.62 42.79
N SER A 273 -17.07 -5.02 43.77
CA SER A 273 -16.52 -5.52 45.03
C SER A 273 -17.56 -6.36 45.79
N SER A 274 -17.15 -7.60 46.10
CA SER A 274 -17.41 -8.39 47.33
C SER A 274 -18.86 -8.77 47.69
N ASN A 275 -19.21 -9.95 48.21
CA ASN A 275 -18.47 -11.06 48.83
C ASN A 275 -19.32 -12.36 48.77
N ASN A 276 -18.65 -13.50 48.94
CA ASN A 276 -19.28 -14.78 49.33
C ASN A 276 -19.90 -14.68 50.73
N TYR A 277 -21.15 -15.10 50.92
CA TYR A 277 -21.64 -15.95 52.02
C TYR A 277 -23.06 -16.45 51.70
N SER A 278 -23.30 -17.73 52.01
CA SER A 278 -24.53 -18.51 51.77
C SER A 278 -25.72 -18.13 52.70
N PRO A 279 -26.94 -18.64 52.46
CA PRO A 279 -28.19 -17.92 52.72
C PRO A 279 -28.84 -18.27 54.06
N ASN A 280 -29.57 -17.29 54.64
CA ASN A 280 -30.76 -17.54 55.46
C ASN A 280 -31.63 -16.27 55.57
N SER A 281 -32.94 -16.52 55.65
CA SER A 281 -34.09 -15.61 55.59
C SER A 281 -34.41 -14.94 56.97
N PRO A 282 -35.55 -14.24 57.17
CA PRO A 282 -35.74 -12.79 57.16
C PRO A 282 -36.22 -12.22 58.53
N LEU A 283 -36.27 -10.89 58.74
CA LEU A 283 -37.14 -10.17 59.73
C LEU A 283 -36.88 -8.65 59.57
N ILE A 284 -37.82 -7.83 59.07
CA ILE A 284 -38.96 -7.16 59.73
C ILE A 284 -38.57 -5.97 60.63
N ASN A 285 -39.05 -4.79 60.20
CA ASN A 285 -39.47 -3.57 60.91
C ASN A 285 -38.63 -3.01 62.08
N LEU A 286 -38.27 -1.71 62.03
CA LEU A 286 -38.97 -0.66 62.80
C LEU A 286 -38.41 0.77 62.50
N LEU A 287 -39.35 1.68 62.22
CA LEU A 287 -39.42 3.11 62.57
C LEU A 287 -38.47 4.17 61.94
N ALA A 288 -39.09 4.99 61.08
CA ALA A 288 -38.79 6.41 60.81
C ALA A 288 -39.32 7.30 61.99
N PRO A 289 -39.09 8.64 62.11
CA PRO A 289 -39.11 9.67 61.04
C PRO A 289 -37.95 10.72 61.14
N GLN A 290 -37.59 11.51 60.12
CA GLN A 290 -38.31 12.72 59.67
C GLN A 290 -37.67 13.30 58.37
N LYS A 291 -38.57 13.74 57.45
CA LYS A 291 -38.58 14.96 56.60
C LYS A 291 -37.30 15.35 55.80
N HIS A 292 -37.30 15.69 54.51
CA HIS A 292 -38.32 16.01 53.49
C HIS A 292 -37.63 16.01 52.11
N ASN A 293 -38.42 15.85 51.02
CA ASN A 293 -38.11 15.94 49.57
C ASN A 293 -37.91 14.63 48.79
N ILE A 294 -38.95 13.77 48.74
CA ILE A 294 -39.10 12.71 47.71
C ILE A 294 -40.57 12.67 47.23
N ILE A 295 -41.06 13.73 46.59
CA ILE A 295 -42.25 13.67 45.71
C ILE A 295 -41.96 14.61 44.54
N ASN A 296 -41.14 14.14 43.60
CA ASN A 296 -40.95 14.68 42.25
C ASN A 296 -40.06 13.76 41.37
N ASN A 297 -39.43 12.74 41.97
CA ASN A 297 -38.49 11.85 41.26
C ASN A 297 -39.08 10.51 40.79
N LEU A 298 -40.28 10.08 41.20
CA LEU A 298 -40.78 8.75 40.81
C LEU A 298 -41.44 8.68 39.41
N SER A 299 -42.02 9.78 38.88
CA SER A 299 -42.55 9.74 37.50
C SER A 299 -41.45 9.87 36.43
N LYS A 300 -40.33 10.53 36.76
CA LYS A 300 -39.15 10.63 35.88
C LYS A 300 -38.40 9.31 35.74
N VAL A 301 -38.32 8.52 36.81
CA VAL A 301 -37.58 7.24 36.79
C VAL A 301 -38.28 6.21 35.89
N ILE A 302 -39.60 6.08 35.97
CA ILE A 302 -40.36 5.11 35.14
C ILE A 302 -40.35 5.49 33.65
N HIS A 303 -40.36 6.80 33.33
CA HIS A 303 -40.26 7.26 31.94
C HIS A 303 -38.86 7.04 31.34
N ASN A 304 -37.81 7.23 32.13
CA ASN A 304 -36.43 7.02 31.69
C ASN A 304 -36.09 5.54 31.49
N THR A 305 -36.61 4.62 32.30
CA THR A 305 -36.33 3.18 32.14
C THR A 305 -36.95 2.61 30.86
N PHE A 306 -38.07 3.16 30.37
CA PHE A 306 -38.67 2.74 29.10
C PHE A 306 -37.95 3.33 27.87
N LEU A 307 -37.29 4.49 28.01
CA LEU A 307 -36.45 5.09 26.97
C LEU A 307 -35.10 4.37 26.84
N GLU A 308 -34.46 4.01 27.96
CA GLU A 308 -33.18 3.28 27.98
C GLU A 308 -33.27 1.89 27.35
N GLN A 309 -34.38 1.17 27.53
CA GLN A 309 -34.58 -0.14 26.89
C GLN A 309 -34.78 -0.03 25.37
N ARG A 310 -35.29 1.10 24.88
CA ARG A 310 -35.48 1.38 23.46
C ARG A 310 -34.16 1.78 22.80
N GLU A 311 -33.36 2.61 23.47
CA GLU A 311 -32.01 2.99 23.04
C GLU A 311 -31.04 1.80 23.03
N HIS A 312 -31.11 0.89 24.02
CA HIS A 312 -30.26 -0.30 24.03
C HIS A 312 -30.58 -1.32 22.92
N ARG A 313 -31.80 -1.29 22.37
CA ARG A 313 -32.20 -2.10 21.22
C ARG A 313 -31.67 -1.48 19.92
N GLU A 314 -31.77 -0.16 19.79
CA GLU A 314 -31.19 0.61 18.68
C GLU A 314 -29.64 0.57 18.66
N LEU A 315 -28.98 0.51 19.81
CA LEU A 315 -27.52 0.39 19.93
C LEU A 315 -26.99 -0.98 19.52
N ARG A 316 -27.73 -2.06 19.77
CA ARG A 316 -27.38 -3.41 19.28
C ARG A 316 -27.61 -3.54 17.78
N GLU A 317 -28.65 -2.92 17.25
CA GLU A 317 -28.85 -2.78 15.80
C GLU A 317 -27.72 -1.94 15.16
N ARG A 318 -27.29 -0.84 15.79
CA ARG A 318 -26.16 0.00 15.32
C ARG A 318 -24.79 -0.69 15.38
N GLN A 319 -24.55 -1.59 16.33
CA GLN A 319 -23.30 -2.37 16.39
C GLN A 319 -23.26 -3.51 15.36
N SER A 320 -24.41 -4.14 15.08
CA SER A 320 -24.59 -5.05 13.93
C SER A 320 -24.33 -4.30 12.60
N LEU A 321 -24.85 -3.08 12.48
CA LEU A 321 -24.62 -2.17 11.35
C LEU A 321 -23.15 -1.77 11.14
N LYS A 322 -22.32 -1.64 12.19
CA LYS A 322 -20.88 -1.32 12.03
C LYS A 322 -20.05 -2.48 11.47
N GLY A 323 -20.40 -3.72 11.82
CA GLY A 323 -19.85 -4.91 11.18
C GLY A 323 -20.30 -5.05 9.72
N SER A 324 -21.55 -4.65 9.44
CA SER A 324 -22.09 -4.51 8.08
C SER A 324 -21.35 -3.45 7.27
N LEU A 325 -21.10 -2.27 7.84
CA LEU A 325 -20.43 -1.14 7.19
C LEU A 325 -19.01 -1.46 6.73
N LEU A 326 -18.20 -2.14 7.55
CA LEU A 326 -16.85 -2.59 7.13
C LEU A 326 -16.90 -3.70 6.06
N PHE A 327 -17.96 -4.52 6.09
CA PHE A 327 -18.21 -5.55 5.08
C PHE A 327 -18.72 -4.93 3.76
N GLU A 328 -19.55 -3.89 3.85
CA GLU A 328 -20.07 -3.09 2.73
C GLU A 328 -18.98 -2.23 2.08
N GLU A 329 -18.14 -1.55 2.86
CA GLU A 329 -16.94 -0.84 2.37
C GLU A 329 -15.97 -1.80 1.67
N ALA A 330 -15.79 -3.02 2.18
CA ALA A 330 -14.99 -4.08 1.55
C ALA A 330 -15.62 -4.69 0.28
N LEU A 331 -16.91 -4.42 0.03
CA LEU A 331 -17.63 -4.75 -1.19
C LEU A 331 -17.70 -3.56 -2.17
N GLY A 332 -17.11 -2.42 -1.82
CA GLY A 332 -17.11 -1.21 -2.64
C GLY A 332 -18.33 -0.31 -2.45
N LEU A 333 -19.15 -0.52 -1.42
CA LEU A 333 -20.26 0.37 -1.08
C LEU A 333 -19.70 1.59 -0.33
N LYS A 334 -19.68 2.74 -1.00
CA LYS A 334 -19.09 4.01 -0.53
C LYS A 334 -19.97 4.69 0.52
N LEU A 335 -19.35 5.52 1.36
CA LEU A 335 -20.07 6.44 2.26
C LEU A 335 -21.01 7.34 1.44
N ASN A 336 -22.23 7.54 1.95
CA ASN A 336 -23.21 8.40 1.27
C ASN A 336 -22.73 9.85 1.21
N TRP A 337 -22.72 10.43 0.01
CA TRP A 337 -22.40 11.83 -0.25
C TRP A 337 -23.28 12.78 0.59
N ASN A 338 -22.67 13.70 1.35
CA ASN A 338 -23.36 14.72 2.13
C ASN A 338 -22.61 16.06 2.15
N LYS A 339 -23.29 17.13 2.62
CA LYS A 339 -22.71 18.49 2.67
C LYS A 339 -21.51 18.61 3.60
N ASP A 340 -21.46 17.84 4.68
CA ASP A 340 -20.35 17.86 5.63
C ASP A 340 -19.07 17.28 5.02
N LEU A 341 -19.20 16.22 4.22
CA LEU A 341 -18.10 15.63 3.46
C LEU A 341 -17.55 16.63 2.43
N LEU A 342 -18.42 17.34 1.70
CA LEU A 342 -17.99 18.37 0.75
C LEU A 342 -17.23 19.51 1.46
N SER A 343 -17.69 19.92 2.64
CA SER A 343 -17.03 20.97 3.45
C SER A 343 -15.61 20.56 3.86
N ASP A 344 -15.43 19.34 4.39
CA ASP A 344 -14.11 18.78 4.73
C ASP A 344 -13.19 18.71 3.50
N LEU A 345 -13.71 18.28 2.35
CA LEU A 345 -12.94 18.18 1.11
C LEU A 345 -12.49 19.56 0.59
N LEU A 346 -13.35 20.57 0.60
CA LEU A 346 -13.00 21.95 0.21
C LEU A 346 -12.02 22.61 1.19
N LEU A 347 -12.14 22.32 2.49
CA LEU A 347 -11.19 22.84 3.49
C LEU A 347 -9.79 22.27 3.25
N ARG A 348 -9.68 20.96 3.00
CA ARG A 348 -8.41 20.30 2.64
C ARG A 348 -7.86 20.81 1.32
N PHE A 349 -8.73 21.09 0.35
CA PHE A 349 -8.32 21.64 -0.93
C PHE A 349 -7.68 23.03 -0.78
N LYS A 350 -8.32 23.93 -0.01
CA LYS A 350 -7.80 25.27 0.29
C LYS A 350 -6.44 25.28 0.99
N THR A 351 -6.19 24.31 1.87
CA THR A 351 -4.94 24.20 2.64
C THR A 351 -3.87 23.35 1.95
N SER A 352 -4.17 22.81 0.77
CA SER A 352 -3.26 21.92 0.06
C SER A 352 -2.01 22.66 -0.44
N HIS A 353 -0.86 22.25 0.10
CA HIS A 353 0.45 22.73 -0.38
C HIS A 353 0.68 22.36 -1.84
N GLU A 354 0.16 21.21 -2.28
CA GLU A 354 0.24 20.77 -3.67
C GLU A 354 -0.48 21.73 -4.61
N ILE A 355 -1.70 22.14 -4.27
CA ILE A 355 -2.50 23.09 -5.07
C ILE A 355 -1.83 24.46 -5.11
N LYS A 356 -1.28 24.90 -3.98
CA LYS A 356 -0.47 26.13 -3.93
C LYS A 356 0.72 26.06 -4.88
N LYS A 357 1.48 24.95 -4.85
CA LYS A 357 2.63 24.75 -5.74
C LYS A 357 2.22 24.74 -7.22
N LYS A 358 1.18 23.99 -7.59
CA LYS A 358 0.66 23.93 -8.97
C LYS A 358 0.22 25.31 -9.47
N SER A 359 -0.46 26.09 -8.63
CA SER A 359 -0.89 27.44 -9.00
C SER A 359 0.30 28.37 -9.30
N LEU A 360 1.37 28.27 -8.52
CA LEU A 360 2.61 29.04 -8.73
C LEU A 360 3.31 28.61 -10.03
N GLU A 361 3.34 27.31 -10.32
CA GLU A 361 3.92 26.76 -11.55
C GLU A 361 3.14 27.16 -12.81
N LEU A 362 1.86 27.49 -12.69
CA LEU A 362 1.04 28.09 -13.75
C LEU A 362 1.18 29.61 -13.87
N GLY A 363 2.03 30.23 -13.05
CA GLY A 363 2.28 31.67 -13.09
C GLY A 363 1.38 32.49 -12.16
N LEU A 364 0.53 31.88 -11.33
CA LEU A 364 -0.28 32.66 -10.38
C LEU A 364 0.63 33.29 -9.33
N PRO A 365 0.61 34.63 -9.16
CA PRO A 365 1.44 35.27 -8.16
C PRO A 365 1.14 34.79 -6.74
N PRO A 366 2.15 34.50 -5.88
CA PRO A 366 1.94 33.96 -4.53
C PRO A 366 0.98 34.77 -3.67
N HIS A 367 0.96 36.09 -3.86
CA HIS A 367 0.11 37.02 -3.12
C HIS A 367 -1.37 36.93 -3.55
N LYS A 368 -1.68 36.51 -4.78
CA LYS A 368 -3.06 36.34 -5.27
C LYS A 368 -3.67 35.00 -4.84
N PHE A 369 -2.87 33.96 -4.59
CA PHE A 369 -3.34 32.60 -4.31
C PHE A 369 -4.43 32.50 -3.23
N LYS A 370 -4.20 33.10 -2.05
CA LYS A 370 -5.17 33.03 -0.93
C LYS A 370 -6.54 33.60 -1.29
N LYS A 371 -6.57 34.67 -2.11
CA LYS A 371 -7.80 35.30 -2.57
C LYS A 371 -8.51 34.41 -3.59
N VAL A 372 -7.78 33.94 -4.60
CA VAL A 372 -8.31 33.13 -5.71
C VAL A 372 -8.85 31.79 -5.22
N ILE A 373 -8.13 31.07 -4.35
CA ILE A 373 -8.58 29.76 -3.85
C ILE A 373 -9.79 29.85 -2.92
N LYS A 374 -9.92 30.96 -2.17
CA LYS A 374 -11.10 31.22 -1.35
C LYS A 374 -12.32 31.47 -2.24
N GLN A 375 -12.17 32.33 -3.24
CA GLN A 375 -13.24 32.64 -4.19
C GLN A 375 -13.70 31.38 -4.94
N PHE A 376 -12.76 30.58 -5.46
CA PHE A 376 -13.06 29.30 -6.09
C PHE A 376 -13.86 28.35 -5.19
N ALA A 377 -13.41 28.14 -3.94
CA ALA A 377 -14.09 27.24 -3.01
C ALA A 377 -15.52 27.72 -2.67
N ASP A 378 -15.71 29.03 -2.57
CA ASP A 378 -17.03 29.64 -2.33
C ASP A 378 -17.94 29.44 -3.56
N GLU A 379 -17.41 29.52 -4.78
CA GLU A 379 -18.16 29.28 -6.02
C GLU A 379 -18.53 27.80 -6.22
N VAL A 380 -17.63 26.87 -5.88
CA VAL A 380 -17.94 25.43 -5.84
C VAL A 380 -19.04 25.13 -4.83
N TRP A 381 -18.93 25.66 -3.60
CA TRP A 381 -19.93 25.45 -2.56
C TRP A 381 -21.33 25.93 -2.98
N ASN A 382 -21.39 27.00 -3.77
CA ASN A 382 -22.62 27.59 -4.26
C ASN A 382 -23.08 27.03 -5.63
N ASN A 383 -22.46 25.96 -6.14
CA ASN A 383 -22.76 25.34 -7.45
C ASN A 383 -22.69 26.34 -8.64
N LYS A 384 -21.82 27.35 -8.58
CA LYS A 384 -21.68 28.36 -9.65
C LYS A 384 -20.81 27.88 -10.81
N LEU A 385 -19.95 26.89 -10.59
CA LEU A 385 -19.05 26.33 -11.59
C LEU A 385 -19.67 25.10 -12.26
N GLN A 386 -19.73 25.11 -13.60
CA GLN A 386 -20.42 24.08 -14.38
C GLN A 386 -19.86 22.66 -14.21
N ARG A 387 -18.54 22.51 -13.97
CA ARG A 387 -17.82 21.21 -13.86
C ARG A 387 -17.49 20.80 -12.42
N CYS A 388 -18.00 21.55 -11.44
CA CYS A 388 -17.82 21.27 -10.01
C CYS A 388 -19.15 21.40 -9.27
N LYS A 389 -20.26 21.06 -9.94
CA LYS A 389 -21.54 20.96 -9.25
C LYS A 389 -21.48 19.80 -8.28
N THR A 390 -22.40 19.83 -7.32
CA THR A 390 -22.53 18.78 -6.31
C THR A 390 -22.69 17.40 -6.95
N GLU A 391 -23.34 17.30 -8.11
CA GLU A 391 -23.52 16.07 -8.88
C GLU A 391 -22.22 15.57 -9.51
N ASP A 392 -21.41 16.45 -10.11
CA ASP A 392 -20.11 16.10 -10.70
C ASP A 392 -19.12 15.62 -9.64
N LEU A 393 -19.06 16.33 -8.51
CA LEU A 393 -18.17 15.96 -7.41
C LEU A 393 -18.62 14.67 -6.72
N ARG A 394 -19.93 14.43 -6.68
CA ARG A 394 -20.50 13.15 -6.24
C ARG A 394 -20.10 12.02 -7.19
N ALA A 395 -20.24 12.20 -8.50
CA ALA A 395 -19.79 11.22 -9.48
C ALA A 395 -18.27 10.95 -9.37
N ALA A 396 -17.46 11.99 -9.18
CA ALA A 396 -16.02 11.85 -8.95
C ALA A 396 -15.70 11.07 -7.66
N TYR A 397 -16.48 11.27 -6.59
CA TYR A 397 -16.40 10.49 -5.36
C TYR A 397 -16.83 9.03 -5.57
N ASP A 398 -17.91 8.83 -6.30
CA ASP A 398 -18.46 7.52 -6.65
C ASP A 398 -17.58 6.76 -7.64
N ALA A 399 -16.65 7.44 -8.34
CA ALA A 399 -15.57 6.82 -9.10
C ALA A 399 -14.35 6.51 -8.20
N ASN A 400 -13.74 7.52 -7.56
CA ASN A 400 -12.40 7.37 -6.93
C ASN A 400 -12.29 7.87 -5.48
N GLY A 401 -13.42 7.99 -4.78
CA GLY A 401 -13.48 8.43 -3.39
C GLY A 401 -12.96 9.86 -3.21
N LYS A 402 -12.30 10.13 -2.09
CA LYS A 402 -11.76 11.47 -1.78
C LYS A 402 -10.74 11.95 -2.83
N GLU A 403 -9.96 11.04 -3.41
CA GLU A 403 -8.96 11.39 -4.42
C GLU A 403 -9.61 11.80 -5.75
N GLY A 404 -10.72 11.16 -6.12
CA GLY A 404 -11.50 11.54 -7.30
C GLY A 404 -12.01 12.98 -7.19
N VAL A 405 -12.57 13.35 -6.03
CA VAL A 405 -13.01 14.73 -5.77
C VAL A 405 -11.83 15.70 -5.81
N LYS A 406 -10.69 15.34 -5.20
CA LYS A 406 -9.48 16.19 -5.22
C LYS A 406 -9.00 16.42 -6.66
N LYS A 407 -8.96 15.39 -7.51
CA LYS A 407 -8.58 15.53 -8.93
C LYS A 407 -9.55 16.42 -9.69
N ALA A 408 -10.86 16.22 -9.51
CA ALA A 408 -11.89 17.06 -10.13
C ALA A 408 -11.74 18.54 -9.73
N LEU A 409 -11.64 18.83 -8.43
CA LEU A 409 -11.42 20.18 -7.92
C LEU A 409 -10.10 20.78 -8.43
N THR A 410 -9.04 19.98 -8.52
CA THR A 410 -7.74 20.44 -9.04
C THR A 410 -7.87 20.86 -10.49
N SER A 411 -8.42 20.02 -11.35
CA SER A 411 -8.61 20.31 -12.77
C SER A 411 -9.36 21.64 -12.96
N VAL A 412 -10.53 21.79 -12.34
CA VAL A 412 -11.34 23.02 -12.50
C VAL A 412 -10.66 24.24 -11.87
N PHE A 413 -9.95 24.08 -10.75
CA PHE A 413 -9.19 25.20 -10.16
C PHE A 413 -8.07 25.67 -11.08
N LEU A 414 -7.36 24.76 -11.75
CA LEU A 414 -6.32 25.13 -12.70
C LEU A 414 -6.92 25.82 -13.95
N GLU A 415 -8.18 25.53 -14.31
CA GLU A 415 -8.95 26.27 -15.33
C GLU A 415 -9.42 27.65 -14.87
N TYR A 416 -9.52 27.87 -13.56
CA TYR A 416 -9.98 29.11 -12.93
C TYR A 416 -8.85 30.15 -12.77
N ILE A 417 -7.60 29.70 -12.69
CA ILE A 417 -6.40 30.54 -12.53
C ILE A 417 -6.14 31.56 -13.67
N PRO A 418 -6.35 31.23 -14.97
CA PRO A 418 -5.96 32.10 -16.09
C PRO A 418 -6.56 33.50 -16.06
N GLU A 419 -7.76 33.67 -15.47
CA GLU A 419 -8.41 34.97 -15.29
C GLU A 419 -7.61 35.93 -14.38
N TYR A 420 -6.64 35.41 -13.64
CA TYR A 420 -5.83 36.15 -12.67
C TYR A 420 -4.35 36.26 -13.07
N LEU A 421 -3.97 35.72 -14.23
CA LEU A 421 -2.64 35.78 -14.82
C LEU A 421 -2.44 37.08 -15.63
N GLU A 422 -1.18 37.44 -15.87
CA GLU A 422 -0.82 38.49 -16.83
C GLU A 422 -1.05 37.98 -18.28
N GLU A 423 -1.33 38.86 -19.25
CA GLU A 423 -1.74 38.45 -20.61
C GLU A 423 -0.74 37.52 -21.33
N GLN A 424 0.58 37.73 -21.16
CA GLN A 424 1.60 36.84 -21.74
C GLN A 424 1.58 35.42 -21.15
N ASP A 425 1.36 35.30 -19.83
CA ASP A 425 1.27 34.00 -19.15
C ASP A 425 -0.06 33.30 -19.46
N LYS A 426 -1.11 34.09 -19.73
CA LYS A 426 -2.43 33.61 -20.13
C LYS A 426 -2.41 33.01 -21.55
N GLU A 427 -1.76 33.66 -22.52
CA GLU A 427 -1.55 33.10 -23.87
C GLU A 427 -0.77 31.78 -23.82
N LYS A 428 0.33 31.74 -23.06
CA LYS A 428 1.12 30.52 -22.85
C LYS A 428 0.30 29.42 -22.18
N TYR A 429 -0.50 29.75 -21.18
CA TYR A 429 -1.42 28.82 -20.53
C TYR A 429 -2.44 28.25 -21.52
N HIS A 430 -3.09 29.09 -22.34
CA HIS A 430 -4.08 28.65 -23.32
C HIS A 430 -3.48 27.71 -24.34
N SER A 431 -2.27 28.01 -24.83
CA SER A 431 -1.55 27.15 -25.77
C SER A 431 -1.20 25.78 -25.15
N LEU A 432 -0.68 25.76 -23.92
CA LEU A 432 -0.40 24.50 -23.20
C LEU A 432 -1.67 23.69 -22.92
N LYS A 433 -2.76 24.37 -22.58
CA LYS A 433 -4.07 23.74 -22.35
C LYS A 433 -4.61 23.12 -23.64
N GLN A 434 -4.42 23.76 -24.78
CA GLN A 434 -4.81 23.22 -26.08
C GLN A 434 -3.99 21.97 -26.43
N LEU A 435 -2.67 21.99 -26.20
CA LEU A 435 -1.80 20.83 -26.44
C LEU A 435 -2.05 19.64 -25.51
N SER A 436 -2.67 19.89 -24.36
CA SER A 436 -3.05 18.86 -23.38
C SER A 436 -4.56 18.56 -23.39
N ASP A 437 -5.31 19.11 -24.36
CA ASP A 437 -6.73 18.78 -24.52
C ASP A 437 -6.87 17.43 -25.24
N LEU A 438 -7.28 16.42 -24.48
CA LEU A 438 -7.52 15.06 -24.94
C LEU A 438 -9.01 14.75 -25.09
N SER A 439 -9.87 15.77 -25.17
CA SER A 439 -11.33 15.59 -25.21
C SER A 439 -11.84 14.94 -26.50
N PHE A 440 -11.05 14.94 -27.57
CA PHE A 440 -11.43 14.42 -28.89
C PHE A 440 -10.48 13.31 -29.37
N PRO A 441 -10.37 12.18 -28.63
CA PRO A 441 -9.38 11.14 -28.95
C PRO A 441 -9.62 10.45 -30.31
N ALA A 442 -10.84 10.54 -30.84
CA ALA A 442 -11.17 10.02 -32.17
C ALA A 442 -10.45 10.75 -33.31
N GLU A 443 -10.14 12.04 -33.13
CA GLU A 443 -9.47 12.88 -34.13
C GLU A 443 -8.00 12.53 -34.30
N TRP A 444 -7.40 11.81 -33.34
CA TRP A 444 -6.02 11.34 -33.43
C TRP A 444 -5.84 10.24 -34.48
N HIS A 445 -6.96 9.69 -34.98
CA HIS A 445 -6.99 8.58 -35.92
C HIS A 445 -7.79 8.93 -37.19
N PRO A 446 -7.37 9.96 -37.95
CA PRO A 446 -8.14 10.41 -39.11
C PRO A 446 -8.32 9.30 -40.16
N ALA A 447 -7.30 8.45 -40.36
CA ALA A 447 -7.37 7.35 -41.31
C ALA A 447 -8.40 6.27 -40.93
N ALA A 448 -8.66 6.06 -39.63
CA ALA A 448 -9.73 5.15 -39.19
C ALA A 448 -11.12 5.79 -39.33
N ARG A 449 -11.20 7.14 -39.31
CA ARG A 449 -12.46 7.89 -39.47
C ARG A 449 -12.90 8.03 -40.92
N THR A 450 -12.00 7.88 -41.90
CA THR A 450 -12.35 7.90 -43.32
C THR A 450 -12.95 6.60 -43.83
N MET A 451 -12.96 5.55 -43.01
CA MET A 451 -13.55 4.25 -43.35
C MET A 451 -14.79 3.95 -42.50
N GLN A 452 -15.78 3.29 -43.09
CA GLN A 452 -16.88 2.72 -42.34
C GLN A 452 -16.42 1.44 -41.65
N ARG A 453 -16.52 1.39 -40.32
CA ARG A 453 -16.11 0.24 -39.50
C ARG A 453 -17.34 -0.38 -38.85
N LYS A 454 -17.42 -1.70 -38.85
CA LYS A 454 -18.46 -2.45 -38.15
C LYS A 454 -17.93 -3.00 -36.84
N ILE A 455 -18.58 -2.69 -35.72
CA ILE A 455 -18.17 -3.15 -34.40
C ILE A 455 -19.04 -4.34 -33.99
N ILE A 456 -18.41 -5.47 -33.64
CA ILE A 456 -19.09 -6.70 -33.22
C ILE A 456 -18.60 -7.08 -31.83
N MET A 457 -19.46 -6.94 -30.82
CA MET A 457 -19.14 -7.31 -29.44
C MET A 457 -19.55 -8.75 -29.15
N HIS A 458 -18.58 -9.60 -28.87
CA HIS A 458 -18.77 -10.95 -28.33
C HIS A 458 -18.74 -10.91 -26.80
N VAL A 459 -19.92 -10.91 -26.19
CA VAL A 459 -20.11 -10.63 -24.77
C VAL A 459 -20.49 -11.90 -24.02
N GLY A 460 -19.73 -12.25 -22.99
CA GLY A 460 -20.08 -13.38 -22.14
C GLY A 460 -19.05 -13.68 -21.06
N PRO A 461 -19.38 -14.55 -20.09
CA PRO A 461 -18.45 -14.95 -19.04
C PRO A 461 -17.23 -15.68 -19.62
N THR A 462 -16.24 -15.98 -18.78
CA THR A 462 -15.16 -16.91 -19.16
C THR A 462 -15.75 -18.29 -19.50
N ASN A 463 -15.09 -19.02 -20.40
CA ASN A 463 -15.56 -20.32 -20.91
C ASN A 463 -16.96 -20.29 -21.60
N SER A 464 -17.20 -19.28 -22.44
CA SER A 464 -18.45 -19.10 -23.20
C SER A 464 -18.29 -19.26 -24.73
N GLY A 465 -17.06 -19.47 -25.21
CA GLY A 465 -16.77 -19.56 -26.65
C GLY A 465 -16.74 -18.21 -27.39
N LYS A 466 -16.84 -17.07 -26.68
CA LYS A 466 -16.81 -15.72 -27.29
C LYS A 466 -15.59 -15.48 -28.20
N THR A 467 -14.39 -15.69 -27.67
CA THR A 467 -13.12 -15.48 -28.40
C THR A 467 -12.94 -16.48 -29.54
N TYR A 468 -13.45 -17.72 -29.39
CA TYR A 468 -13.39 -18.72 -30.45
C TYR A 468 -14.10 -18.25 -31.73
N ASN A 469 -15.28 -17.64 -31.58
CA ASN A 469 -16.06 -17.16 -32.73
C ASN A 469 -15.40 -15.96 -33.42
N ALA A 470 -14.84 -15.02 -32.66
CA ALA A 470 -14.08 -13.91 -33.23
C ALA A 470 -12.83 -14.41 -33.98
N LEU A 471 -12.10 -15.36 -33.40
CA LEU A 471 -10.93 -15.97 -34.06
C LEU A 471 -11.31 -16.77 -35.30
N LYS A 472 -12.53 -17.32 -35.39
CA LYS A 472 -13.01 -17.98 -36.60
C LYS A 472 -13.26 -17.01 -37.76
N CYS A 473 -13.65 -15.77 -37.47
CA CYS A 473 -13.70 -14.71 -38.46
C CYS A 473 -12.28 -14.33 -38.89
N LEU A 474 -11.36 -14.15 -37.94
CA LEU A 474 -9.95 -13.83 -38.24
C LEU A 474 -9.25 -14.94 -39.05
N GLU A 475 -9.52 -16.22 -38.76
CA GLU A 475 -9.01 -17.38 -39.51
C GLU A 475 -9.42 -17.36 -41.00
N LYS A 476 -10.49 -16.65 -41.36
CA LYS A 476 -11.03 -16.57 -42.74
C LYS A 476 -10.67 -15.26 -43.46
N ALA A 477 -10.08 -14.30 -42.75
CA ALA A 477 -9.76 -13.00 -43.30
C ALA A 477 -8.48 -13.04 -44.16
N GLU A 478 -8.44 -12.26 -45.23
CA GLU A 478 -7.21 -12.10 -46.04
C GLU A 478 -6.16 -11.27 -45.30
N SER A 479 -6.61 -10.27 -44.54
CA SER A 479 -5.76 -9.42 -43.71
C SER A 479 -6.40 -9.17 -42.34
N GLY A 480 -5.59 -9.14 -41.28
CA GLY A 480 -6.14 -8.99 -39.95
C GLY A 480 -5.15 -9.00 -38.80
N ILE A 481 -5.64 -8.59 -37.64
CA ILE A 481 -4.86 -8.52 -36.41
C ILE A 481 -5.62 -9.10 -35.23
N TYR A 482 -4.93 -9.89 -34.40
CA TYR A 482 -5.36 -10.23 -33.06
C TYR A 482 -4.60 -9.37 -32.06
N CYS A 483 -5.32 -8.69 -31.17
CA CYS A 483 -4.76 -7.85 -30.12
C CYS A 483 -5.10 -8.43 -28.75
N GLY A 484 -4.12 -9.06 -28.11
CA GLY A 484 -4.27 -9.70 -26.81
C GLY A 484 -3.79 -8.82 -25.63
N PRO A 485 -4.36 -8.98 -24.42
CA PRO A 485 -3.89 -8.31 -23.20
C PRO A 485 -2.52 -8.79 -22.72
N LEU A 486 -2.08 -9.97 -23.16
CA LEU A 486 -0.95 -10.70 -22.61
C LEU A 486 -0.13 -11.31 -23.75
N ARG A 487 1.20 -11.24 -23.61
CA ARG A 487 2.15 -11.93 -24.50
C ARG A 487 1.79 -13.39 -24.71
N LEU A 488 1.45 -14.08 -23.62
CA LEU A 488 1.06 -15.48 -23.64
C LEU A 488 -0.08 -15.79 -24.62
N LEU A 489 -1.09 -14.92 -24.69
CA LEU A 489 -2.19 -15.09 -25.64
C LEU A 489 -1.77 -14.76 -27.07
N ALA A 490 -0.93 -13.74 -27.27
CA ALA A 490 -0.38 -13.43 -28.58
C ALA A 490 0.40 -14.63 -29.14
N HIS A 491 1.22 -15.28 -28.30
CA HIS A 491 1.90 -16.54 -28.65
C HIS A 491 0.91 -17.68 -28.92
N GLU A 492 -0.09 -17.90 -28.07
CA GLU A 492 -1.10 -18.96 -28.26
C GLU A 492 -1.81 -18.82 -29.62
N ILE A 493 -2.22 -17.61 -30.00
CA ILE A 493 -2.89 -17.37 -31.28
C ILE A 493 -1.92 -17.52 -32.44
N PHE A 494 -0.69 -17.01 -32.33
CA PHE A 494 0.36 -17.21 -33.33
C PHE A 494 0.61 -18.70 -33.59
N ASP A 495 0.83 -19.50 -32.53
CA ASP A 495 1.09 -20.93 -32.65
C ASP A 495 -0.13 -21.67 -33.22
N ARG A 496 -1.34 -21.29 -32.78
CA ARG A 496 -2.60 -21.88 -33.26
C ARG A 496 -2.83 -21.63 -34.76
N MET A 497 -2.59 -20.42 -35.24
CA MET A 497 -2.78 -20.09 -36.66
C MET A 497 -1.77 -20.84 -37.53
N ASN A 498 -0.49 -20.78 -37.16
CA ASN A 498 0.58 -21.44 -37.93
C ASN A 498 0.47 -22.97 -37.90
N SER A 499 0.03 -23.57 -36.79
CA SER A 499 -0.25 -25.01 -36.71
C SER A 499 -1.38 -25.47 -37.62
N LYS A 500 -2.27 -24.55 -38.03
CA LYS A 500 -3.32 -24.78 -39.04
C LYS A 500 -2.88 -24.39 -40.46
N SER A 501 -1.59 -24.13 -40.67
CA SER A 501 -1.04 -23.64 -41.93
C SER A 501 -1.64 -22.31 -42.39
N ILE A 502 -2.08 -21.48 -41.46
CA ILE A 502 -2.50 -20.09 -41.70
C ILE A 502 -1.30 -19.19 -41.32
N PRO A 503 -0.58 -18.61 -42.29
CA PRO A 503 0.59 -17.78 -42.00
C PRO A 503 0.21 -16.59 -41.11
N CYS A 504 0.90 -16.45 -39.99
CA CYS A 504 0.63 -15.39 -39.02
C CYS A 504 1.94 -14.92 -38.39
N ASN A 505 2.15 -13.61 -38.35
CA ASN A 505 3.30 -12.99 -37.68
C ASN A 505 3.03 -12.85 -36.17
N LEU A 506 4.09 -12.77 -35.37
CA LEU A 506 4.01 -12.44 -33.93
C LEU A 506 4.68 -11.10 -33.66
N VAL A 507 3.97 -10.19 -33.01
CA VAL A 507 4.51 -8.89 -32.60
C VAL A 507 4.18 -8.60 -31.14
N THR A 508 5.20 -8.63 -30.28
CA THR A 508 5.10 -8.23 -28.87
C THR A 508 6.11 -7.12 -28.56
N GLY A 509 6.08 -6.62 -27.32
CA GLY A 509 7.04 -5.60 -26.90
C GLY A 509 8.49 -6.08 -26.99
N GLU A 510 8.73 -7.37 -26.74
CA GLU A 510 10.07 -7.92 -26.54
C GLU A 510 10.44 -9.01 -27.55
N GLU A 511 9.56 -9.30 -28.51
CA GLU A 511 9.77 -10.34 -29.50
C GLU A 511 8.98 -10.04 -30.79
N ARG A 512 9.65 -10.17 -31.93
CA ARG A 512 9.03 -10.09 -33.27
C ARG A 512 9.43 -11.33 -34.07
N ARG A 513 8.44 -12.05 -34.60
CA ARG A 513 8.65 -13.19 -35.50
C ARG A 513 7.87 -12.95 -36.79
N GLU A 514 8.60 -12.65 -37.84
CA GLU A 514 8.08 -12.49 -39.19
C GLU A 514 8.46 -13.70 -40.03
N LEU A 515 7.49 -14.30 -40.72
CA LEU A 515 7.75 -15.44 -41.58
C LEU A 515 8.37 -14.96 -42.89
N LYS A 516 9.65 -15.29 -43.10
CA LYS A 516 10.40 -14.88 -44.31
C LYS A 516 9.88 -15.61 -45.55
N GLY A 517 9.75 -14.89 -46.67
CA GLY A 517 9.42 -15.48 -47.97
C GLY A 517 7.93 -15.67 -48.28
N CYS A 518 7.03 -15.13 -47.45
CA CYS A 518 5.58 -15.14 -47.67
C CYS A 518 4.97 -13.76 -47.41
N ASP A 519 3.97 -13.34 -48.20
CA ASP A 519 3.16 -12.14 -47.90
C ASP A 519 2.20 -12.47 -46.75
N VAL A 520 2.64 -12.24 -45.52
CA VAL A 520 1.86 -12.56 -44.31
C VAL A 520 1.11 -11.35 -43.81
N ARG A 521 -0.21 -11.35 -44.02
CA ARG A 521 -1.12 -10.24 -43.68
C ARG A 521 -1.92 -10.45 -42.39
N LEU A 522 -1.68 -11.56 -41.70
CA LEU A 522 -2.21 -11.81 -40.36
C LEU A 522 -1.14 -11.57 -39.31
N THR A 523 -1.48 -10.84 -38.26
CA THR A 523 -0.58 -10.59 -37.14
C THR A 523 -1.25 -10.90 -35.81
N SER A 524 -0.58 -11.65 -34.95
CA SER A 524 -0.94 -11.79 -33.55
C SER A 524 -0.05 -10.88 -32.72
N SER A 525 -0.66 -9.97 -31.95
CA SER A 525 0.08 -8.98 -31.17
C SER A 525 -0.43 -8.81 -29.75
N THR A 526 0.42 -8.26 -28.89
CA THR A 526 -0.09 -7.55 -27.71
C THR A 526 -0.79 -6.26 -28.15
N ILE A 527 -1.82 -5.85 -27.42
CA ILE A 527 -2.63 -4.66 -27.73
C ILE A 527 -1.78 -3.38 -27.90
N GLU A 528 -0.74 -3.19 -27.08
CA GLU A 528 0.16 -2.02 -27.16
C GLU A 528 1.00 -1.96 -28.43
N MET A 529 1.12 -3.08 -29.15
CA MET A 529 1.93 -3.20 -30.36
C MET A 529 1.07 -3.25 -31.63
N ALA A 530 -0.24 -3.03 -31.51
CA ALA A 530 -1.14 -2.99 -32.64
C ALA A 530 -0.72 -1.88 -33.62
N ASN A 531 -0.53 -2.22 -34.89
CA ASN A 531 -0.23 -1.23 -35.91
C ASN A 531 -1.52 -0.56 -36.40
N LEU A 532 -1.68 0.72 -36.06
CA LEU A 532 -2.88 1.51 -36.40
C LEU A 532 -2.86 2.06 -37.84
N ASN A 533 -1.75 1.88 -38.57
CA ASN A 533 -1.55 2.44 -39.91
C ASN A 533 -1.87 1.46 -41.04
N ASN A 534 -2.15 0.19 -40.72
CA ASN A 534 -2.44 -0.84 -41.70
C ASN A 534 -3.95 -0.98 -41.92
N GLN A 535 -4.39 -1.02 -43.18
CA GLN A 535 -5.76 -1.40 -43.52
C GLN A 535 -5.92 -2.91 -43.41
N LEU A 536 -7.01 -3.34 -42.76
CA LEU A 536 -7.28 -4.73 -42.42
C LEU A 536 -8.73 -5.09 -42.75
N ASP A 537 -8.99 -6.37 -43.02
CA ASP A 537 -10.37 -6.87 -43.12
C ASP A 537 -10.96 -7.09 -41.73
N VAL A 538 -10.20 -7.75 -40.84
CA VAL A 538 -10.68 -8.15 -39.51
C VAL A 538 -9.68 -7.79 -38.42
N ALA A 539 -10.15 -7.13 -37.37
CA ALA A 539 -9.42 -6.98 -36.12
C ALA A 539 -10.15 -7.69 -34.97
N VAL A 540 -9.40 -8.34 -34.08
CA VAL A 540 -9.93 -8.94 -32.84
C VAL A 540 -9.25 -8.29 -31.66
N ILE A 541 -10.02 -7.59 -30.82
CA ILE A 541 -9.54 -7.03 -29.54
C ILE A 541 -10.08 -7.91 -28.41
N ASP A 542 -9.19 -8.60 -27.70
CA ASP A 542 -9.59 -9.45 -26.58
C ASP A 542 -9.58 -8.70 -25.24
N GLU A 543 -10.40 -9.19 -24.32
CA GLU A 543 -10.60 -8.65 -22.96
C GLU A 543 -10.90 -7.13 -22.95
N ILE A 544 -11.86 -6.68 -23.77
CA ILE A 544 -12.19 -5.25 -23.97
C ILE A 544 -12.53 -4.48 -22.68
N GLN A 545 -12.97 -5.15 -21.61
CA GLN A 545 -13.17 -4.51 -20.30
C GLN A 545 -11.90 -3.88 -19.72
N MET A 546 -10.72 -4.29 -20.18
CA MET A 546 -9.44 -3.66 -19.84
C MET A 546 -9.33 -2.20 -20.33
N ILE A 547 -10.25 -1.73 -21.18
CA ILE A 547 -10.35 -0.31 -21.59
C ILE A 547 -10.48 0.64 -20.40
N SER A 548 -11.02 0.18 -19.26
CA SER A 548 -11.13 0.96 -18.02
C SER A 548 -9.97 0.73 -17.03
N ASP A 549 -8.91 0.03 -17.44
CA ASP A 549 -7.73 -0.19 -16.59
C ASP A 549 -6.94 1.11 -16.36
N GLN A 550 -6.61 1.39 -15.10
CA GLN A 550 -6.01 2.66 -14.69
C GLN A 550 -4.61 2.91 -15.25
N GLN A 551 -3.91 1.88 -15.72
CA GLN A 551 -2.53 1.99 -16.24
C GLN A 551 -2.46 1.67 -17.74
N ARG A 552 -3.20 0.67 -18.21
CA ARG A 552 -3.11 0.14 -19.57
C ARG A 552 -4.32 0.41 -20.45
N GLY A 553 -5.41 0.96 -19.89
CA GLY A 553 -6.68 1.15 -20.62
C GLY A 553 -6.53 1.95 -21.91
N TRP A 554 -5.58 2.89 -21.96
CA TRP A 554 -5.22 3.65 -23.15
C TRP A 554 -4.97 2.79 -24.39
N ALA A 555 -4.36 1.60 -24.25
CA ALA A 555 -4.02 0.76 -25.40
C ALA A 555 -5.29 0.17 -26.06
N TRP A 556 -6.29 -0.20 -25.25
CA TRP A 556 -7.59 -0.65 -25.77
C TRP A 556 -8.35 0.49 -26.42
N THR A 557 -8.32 1.68 -25.81
CA THR A 557 -8.96 2.87 -26.39
C THR A 557 -8.33 3.21 -27.74
N GLN A 558 -7.00 3.26 -27.83
CA GLN A 558 -6.26 3.49 -29.08
C GLN A 558 -6.58 2.44 -30.14
N ALA A 559 -6.64 1.15 -29.78
CA ALA A 559 -6.99 0.10 -30.72
C ALA A 559 -8.45 0.23 -31.20
N LEU A 560 -9.40 0.46 -30.29
CA LEU A 560 -10.81 0.64 -30.62
C LEU A 560 -11.02 1.84 -31.54
N LEU A 561 -10.40 2.98 -31.23
CA LEU A 561 -10.55 4.21 -32.00
C LEU A 561 -9.72 4.22 -33.28
N GLY A 562 -8.55 3.58 -33.29
CA GLY A 562 -7.53 3.78 -34.32
C GLY A 562 -7.29 2.65 -35.29
N LEU A 563 -7.75 1.41 -35.01
CA LEU A 563 -7.57 0.32 -35.96
C LEU A 563 -8.39 0.56 -37.24
N GLN A 564 -7.69 0.49 -38.38
CA GLN A 564 -8.27 0.62 -39.71
C GLN A 564 -8.79 -0.73 -40.23
N ALA A 565 -9.78 -1.31 -39.54
CA ALA A 565 -10.35 -2.61 -39.91
C ALA A 565 -11.83 -2.51 -40.30
N LYS A 566 -12.25 -3.23 -41.36
CA LYS A 566 -13.64 -3.27 -41.82
C LYS A 566 -14.57 -3.84 -40.75
N GLU A 567 -14.16 -4.94 -40.12
CA GLU A 567 -14.83 -5.53 -38.96
C GLU A 567 -13.91 -5.54 -37.74
N ILE A 568 -14.39 -5.02 -36.60
CA ILE A 568 -13.70 -5.04 -35.31
C ILE A 568 -14.49 -5.90 -34.34
N HIS A 569 -13.94 -7.05 -34.00
CA HIS A 569 -14.50 -7.99 -33.03
C HIS A 569 -13.95 -7.73 -31.65
N LEU A 570 -14.81 -7.32 -30.72
CA LEU A 570 -14.47 -7.06 -29.33
C LEU A 570 -14.90 -8.26 -28.48
N CYS A 571 -13.98 -8.90 -27.77
CA CYS A 571 -14.31 -10.00 -26.86
C CYS A 571 -14.20 -9.52 -25.41
N GLY A 572 -15.24 -9.75 -24.59
CA GLY A 572 -15.17 -9.37 -23.18
C GLY A 572 -16.41 -9.70 -22.37
N GLU A 573 -16.53 -9.05 -21.22
CA GLU A 573 -17.68 -9.15 -20.33
C GLU A 573 -18.75 -8.07 -20.60
N ALA A 574 -19.96 -8.29 -20.08
CA ALA A 574 -21.13 -7.45 -20.33
C ALA A 574 -21.01 -6.02 -19.77
N SER A 575 -20.17 -5.82 -18.75
CA SER A 575 -19.92 -4.51 -18.14
C SER A 575 -19.42 -3.48 -19.15
N ALA A 576 -18.71 -3.89 -20.20
CA ALA A 576 -18.13 -3.00 -21.20
C ALA A 576 -19.13 -2.53 -22.27
N VAL A 577 -20.31 -3.17 -22.40
CA VAL A 577 -21.24 -2.93 -23.50
C VAL A 577 -21.73 -1.49 -23.55
N LYS A 578 -22.11 -0.93 -22.41
CA LYS A 578 -22.62 0.44 -22.32
C LYS A 578 -21.58 1.46 -22.74
N LEU A 579 -20.37 1.36 -22.18
CA LEU A 579 -19.25 2.24 -22.52
C LEU A 579 -18.91 2.15 -24.01
N VAL A 580 -18.73 0.95 -24.55
CA VAL A 580 -18.39 0.77 -25.97
C VAL A 580 -19.48 1.32 -26.88
N LYS A 581 -20.76 1.07 -26.60
CA LYS A 581 -21.86 1.66 -27.35
C LYS A 581 -21.84 3.18 -27.31
N SER A 582 -21.58 3.76 -26.14
CA SER A 582 -21.49 5.22 -25.97
C SER A 582 -20.37 5.82 -26.81
N VAL A 583 -19.17 5.23 -26.73
CA VAL A 583 -18.00 5.67 -27.51
C VAL A 583 -18.26 5.53 -29.01
N CYS A 584 -18.71 4.36 -29.49
CA CYS A 584 -18.97 4.14 -30.91
C CYS A 584 -20.13 4.99 -31.46
N ALA A 585 -21.15 5.29 -30.64
CA ALA A 585 -22.24 6.18 -31.05
C ALA A 585 -21.74 7.59 -31.39
N SER A 586 -20.75 8.12 -30.65
CA SER A 586 -20.10 9.40 -30.97
C SER A 586 -19.33 9.39 -32.30
N LEU A 587 -19.02 8.20 -32.83
CA LEU A 587 -18.30 8.00 -34.09
C LEU A 587 -19.22 7.62 -35.25
N ASN A 588 -20.54 7.54 -35.02
CA ASN A 588 -21.51 7.01 -35.97
C ASN A 588 -21.16 5.58 -36.45
N GLU A 589 -20.65 4.75 -35.53
CA GLU A 589 -20.32 3.34 -35.76
C GLU A 589 -21.34 2.43 -35.08
N ASP A 590 -21.96 1.52 -35.85
CA ASP A 590 -22.93 0.56 -35.34
C ASP A 590 -22.25 -0.56 -34.54
N VAL A 591 -22.84 -0.88 -33.38
CA VAL A 591 -22.35 -1.93 -32.47
C VAL A 591 -23.34 -3.10 -32.44
N GLU A 592 -22.96 -4.21 -33.06
CA GLU A 592 -23.67 -5.50 -33.00
C GLU A 592 -23.26 -6.25 -31.73
N VAL A 593 -24.18 -6.50 -30.80
CA VAL A 593 -23.90 -7.27 -29.58
C VAL A 593 -24.33 -8.72 -29.73
N ARG A 594 -23.39 -9.64 -29.60
CA ARG A 594 -23.61 -11.10 -29.58
C ARG A 594 -23.37 -11.63 -28.17
N GLU A 595 -24.44 -12.10 -27.54
CA GLU A 595 -24.38 -12.65 -26.18
C GLU A 595 -24.04 -14.14 -26.16
N TYR A 596 -23.13 -14.52 -25.27
CA TYR A 596 -22.68 -15.89 -25.07
C TYR A 596 -22.93 -16.31 -23.63
N ARG A 597 -23.50 -17.50 -23.47
CA ARG A 597 -23.64 -18.16 -22.17
C ARG A 597 -22.46 -19.08 -21.92
N ARG A 598 -22.23 -19.38 -20.65
CA ARG A 598 -21.17 -20.32 -20.25
C ARG A 598 -21.46 -21.70 -20.84
N LEU A 599 -20.43 -22.34 -21.40
CA LEU A 599 -20.55 -23.65 -22.04
C LEU A 599 -20.72 -24.80 -21.04
N SER A 600 -20.35 -24.57 -19.78
CA SER A 600 -20.38 -25.55 -18.69
C SER A 600 -20.98 -24.92 -17.41
N LYS A 601 -21.52 -25.75 -16.52
CA LYS A 601 -22.09 -25.26 -15.25
C LYS A 601 -20.98 -24.86 -14.26
N LEU A 602 -21.16 -23.75 -13.56
CA LEU A 602 -20.32 -23.33 -12.44
C LEU A 602 -21.14 -23.45 -11.17
N VAL A 603 -20.62 -24.14 -10.16
CA VAL A 603 -21.26 -24.31 -8.86
C VAL A 603 -20.36 -23.70 -7.80
N VAL A 604 -20.93 -22.80 -6.99
CA VAL A 604 -20.28 -22.33 -5.77
C VAL A 604 -20.64 -23.31 -4.67
N ALA A 605 -19.64 -23.85 -3.98
CA ALA A 605 -19.87 -24.78 -2.88
C ALA A 605 -20.65 -24.12 -1.73
N ASP A 606 -21.31 -24.92 -0.90
CA ASP A 606 -21.98 -24.42 0.30
C ASP A 606 -20.98 -24.19 1.44
N GLU A 607 -19.98 -25.06 1.54
CA GLU A 607 -18.96 -25.05 2.59
C GLU A 607 -17.53 -24.86 2.05
N SER A 608 -16.66 -24.39 2.94
CA SER A 608 -15.22 -24.33 2.72
C SER A 608 -14.56 -25.69 2.98
N LEU A 609 -13.28 -25.85 2.64
CA LEU A 609 -12.53 -27.04 3.03
C LEU A 609 -12.24 -27.13 4.55
N ASN A 610 -12.59 -26.09 5.33
CA ASN A 610 -12.37 -25.98 6.78
C ASN A 610 -10.87 -26.07 7.16
N GLY A 611 -10.00 -25.54 6.31
CA GLY A 611 -8.55 -25.54 6.49
C GLY A 611 -7.87 -26.89 6.20
N ASP A 612 -8.62 -27.91 5.80
CA ASP A 612 -8.12 -29.27 5.59
C ASP A 612 -7.59 -29.47 4.16
N LEU A 613 -6.26 -29.53 4.04
CA LEU A 613 -5.57 -29.78 2.77
C LEU A 613 -5.71 -31.24 2.30
N GLY A 614 -6.07 -32.18 3.18
CA GLY A 614 -6.33 -33.58 2.80
C GLY A 614 -7.54 -33.75 1.88
N LYS A 615 -8.41 -32.73 1.79
CA LYS A 615 -9.57 -32.69 0.90
C LYS A 615 -9.25 -32.24 -0.52
N ILE A 616 -7.98 -31.94 -0.82
CA ILE A 616 -7.53 -31.57 -2.16
C ILE A 616 -7.50 -32.81 -3.04
N GLN A 617 -7.99 -32.65 -4.27
CA GLN A 617 -8.18 -33.71 -5.24
C GLN A 617 -7.53 -33.37 -6.57
N LYS A 618 -7.37 -34.38 -7.43
CA LYS A 618 -6.88 -34.20 -8.80
C LYS A 618 -7.77 -33.22 -9.57
N GLY A 619 -7.14 -32.27 -10.27
CA GLY A 619 -7.80 -31.19 -11.01
C GLY A 619 -8.13 -29.97 -10.15
N ASP A 620 -7.77 -29.94 -8.87
CA ASP A 620 -7.92 -28.74 -8.03
C ASP A 620 -6.88 -27.67 -8.40
N CYS A 621 -7.32 -26.41 -8.35
CA CYS A 621 -6.44 -25.25 -8.43
C CYS A 621 -6.57 -24.39 -7.16
N VAL A 622 -5.51 -24.34 -6.37
CA VAL A 622 -5.44 -23.54 -5.14
C VAL A 622 -4.87 -22.16 -5.44
N VAL A 623 -5.67 -21.12 -5.21
CA VAL A 623 -5.33 -19.73 -5.53
C VAL A 623 -4.88 -18.98 -4.28
N THR A 624 -3.67 -18.40 -4.32
CA THR A 624 -3.10 -17.56 -3.26
C THR A 624 -2.32 -16.38 -3.84
N PHE A 625 -2.20 -15.28 -3.09
CA PHE A 625 -1.62 -14.03 -3.60
C PHE A 625 -0.19 -13.75 -3.12
N SER A 626 0.50 -14.77 -2.61
CA SER A 626 1.88 -14.66 -2.13
C SER A 626 2.75 -15.76 -2.71
N ARG A 627 3.89 -15.37 -3.31
CA ARG A 627 4.89 -16.31 -3.82
C ARG A 627 5.39 -17.26 -2.72
N LYS A 628 5.53 -16.76 -1.49
CA LYS A 628 5.89 -17.60 -0.33
C LYS A 628 4.80 -18.63 -0.02
N ALA A 629 3.53 -18.23 -0.12
CA ALA A 629 2.41 -19.13 0.10
C ALA A 629 2.30 -20.19 -1.00
N ILE A 630 2.58 -19.85 -2.27
CA ILE A 630 2.58 -20.82 -3.38
C ILE A 630 3.51 -21.99 -3.09
N PHE A 631 4.77 -21.72 -2.73
CA PHE A 631 5.73 -22.78 -2.44
C PHE A 631 5.44 -23.51 -1.13
N GLY A 632 4.88 -22.82 -0.13
CA GLY A 632 4.43 -23.44 1.11
C GLY A 632 3.30 -24.45 0.88
N LEU A 633 2.26 -24.03 0.15
CA LEU A 633 1.13 -24.89 -0.22
C LEU A 633 1.59 -26.06 -1.08
N LYS A 634 2.52 -25.85 -2.03
CA LYS A 634 3.08 -26.94 -2.84
C LYS A 634 3.62 -28.05 -1.96
N ASN A 635 4.47 -27.70 -1.01
CA ASN A 635 5.09 -28.66 -0.11
C ASN A 635 4.06 -29.35 0.80
N GLU A 636 3.15 -28.58 1.39
CA GLU A 636 2.13 -29.11 2.30
C GLU A 636 1.17 -30.06 1.58
N ILE A 637 0.71 -29.71 0.38
CA ILE A 637 -0.20 -30.54 -0.41
C ILE A 637 0.52 -31.82 -0.86
N GLU A 638 1.74 -31.71 -1.37
CA GLU A 638 2.55 -32.88 -1.79
C GLU A 638 2.81 -33.83 -0.62
N GLN A 639 3.05 -33.32 0.60
CA GLN A 639 3.27 -34.12 1.79
C GLN A 639 2.00 -34.80 2.32
N VAL A 640 0.88 -34.06 2.38
CA VAL A 640 -0.37 -34.55 2.98
C VAL A 640 -1.12 -35.48 2.02
N THR A 641 -1.15 -35.16 0.73
CA THR A 641 -1.99 -35.87 -0.26
C THR A 641 -1.19 -36.82 -1.15
N GLY A 642 0.13 -36.66 -1.24
CA GLY A 642 0.97 -37.36 -2.22
C GLY A 642 0.79 -36.87 -3.66
N LEU A 643 -0.09 -35.91 -3.92
CA LEU A 643 -0.35 -35.35 -5.26
C LEU A 643 0.71 -34.31 -5.63
N ARG A 644 1.29 -34.42 -6.82
CA ARG A 644 2.29 -33.44 -7.28
C ARG A 644 1.62 -32.16 -7.76
N CYS A 645 2.24 -31.03 -7.44
CA CYS A 645 1.69 -29.72 -7.74
C CYS A 645 2.49 -28.97 -8.82
N ALA A 646 1.81 -28.46 -9.85
CA ALA A 646 2.32 -27.45 -10.77
C ALA A 646 2.16 -26.05 -10.14
N VAL A 647 2.99 -25.08 -10.53
CA VAL A 647 2.97 -23.73 -9.96
C VAL A 647 2.91 -22.63 -11.01
N VAL A 648 2.03 -21.64 -10.80
CA VAL A 648 1.87 -20.49 -11.71
C VAL A 648 1.76 -19.18 -10.91
N TYR A 649 2.68 -18.24 -11.12
CA TYR A 649 2.60 -16.91 -10.53
C TYR A 649 3.06 -15.82 -11.48
N GLY A 650 2.63 -14.57 -11.23
CA GLY A 650 2.81 -13.46 -12.18
C GLY A 650 4.26 -13.17 -12.59
N ALA A 651 5.24 -13.39 -11.69
CA ALA A 651 6.65 -13.17 -11.99
C ALA A 651 7.30 -14.27 -12.85
N LEU A 652 6.62 -15.40 -13.09
CA LEU A 652 7.14 -16.45 -13.98
C LEU A 652 7.11 -15.98 -15.44
N PRO A 653 8.15 -16.31 -16.23
CA PRO A 653 8.13 -16.12 -17.67
C PRO A 653 6.86 -16.73 -18.30
N PRO A 654 6.22 -16.06 -19.27
CA PRO A 654 5.05 -16.59 -19.98
C PRO A 654 5.25 -18.04 -20.48
N GLU A 655 6.42 -18.33 -21.01
CA GLU A 655 6.84 -19.61 -21.57
C GLU A 655 6.88 -20.69 -20.47
N THR A 656 7.46 -20.36 -19.31
CA THR A 656 7.42 -21.24 -18.13
C THR A 656 5.99 -21.45 -17.63
N ARG A 657 5.14 -20.42 -17.65
CA ARG A 657 3.72 -20.55 -17.27
C ARG A 657 2.96 -21.47 -18.21
N ALA A 658 3.15 -21.34 -19.53
CA ALA A 658 2.57 -22.23 -20.53
C ALA A 658 3.01 -23.68 -20.30
N MET A 659 4.29 -23.88 -19.98
CA MET A 659 4.84 -25.20 -19.70
C MET A 659 4.26 -25.83 -18.42
N GLN A 660 4.14 -25.07 -17.33
CA GLN A 660 3.49 -25.52 -16.09
C GLN A 660 2.00 -25.84 -16.30
N ALA A 661 1.31 -25.04 -17.12
CA ALA A 661 -0.06 -25.32 -17.53
C ALA A 661 -0.17 -26.60 -18.35
N LYS A 662 0.76 -26.84 -19.29
CA LYS A 662 0.83 -28.07 -20.08
C LYS A 662 1.03 -29.30 -19.18
N LEU A 663 1.92 -29.21 -18.19
CA LEU A 663 2.10 -30.28 -17.20
C LEU A 663 0.79 -30.55 -16.44
N PHE A 664 0.15 -29.53 -15.88
CA PHE A 664 -1.12 -29.70 -15.17
C PHE A 664 -2.26 -30.26 -16.04
N ASN A 665 -2.32 -29.87 -17.32
CA ASN A 665 -3.37 -30.31 -18.22
C ASN A 665 -3.19 -31.74 -18.74
N ASP A 666 -1.96 -32.24 -18.80
CA ASP A 666 -1.65 -33.58 -19.30
C ASP A 666 -1.87 -34.62 -18.17
N PRO A 667 -2.86 -35.52 -18.30
CA PRO A 667 -3.13 -36.54 -17.29
C PRO A 667 -1.96 -37.48 -17.03
N ASN A 668 -1.03 -37.62 -17.98
CA ASN A 668 0.12 -38.52 -17.90
C ASN A 668 1.38 -37.86 -17.32
N SER A 669 1.37 -36.54 -17.08
CA SER A 669 2.53 -35.81 -16.57
C SER A 669 2.87 -36.14 -15.11
N GLY A 670 1.89 -36.69 -14.38
CA GLY A 670 1.93 -36.90 -12.94
C GLY A 670 1.76 -35.62 -12.10
N TYR A 671 1.40 -34.48 -12.70
CA TYR A 671 1.08 -33.23 -12.00
C TYR A 671 -0.44 -33.06 -11.86
N ASP A 672 -0.95 -33.35 -10.67
CA ASP A 672 -2.39 -33.50 -10.42
C ASP A 672 -3.08 -32.22 -9.91
N VAL A 673 -2.33 -31.30 -9.31
CA VAL A 673 -2.85 -30.09 -8.65
C VAL A 673 -2.14 -28.85 -9.19
N LEU A 674 -2.86 -27.73 -9.32
CA LEU A 674 -2.27 -26.44 -9.67
C LEU A 674 -2.29 -25.50 -8.46
N ILE A 675 -1.18 -24.82 -8.20
CA ILE A 675 -1.12 -23.76 -7.20
C ILE A 675 -0.76 -22.47 -7.90
N ALA A 676 -1.60 -21.45 -7.75
CA ALA A 676 -1.45 -20.25 -8.55
C ALA A 676 -1.79 -18.94 -7.86
N SER A 677 -1.30 -17.84 -8.44
CA SER A 677 -1.80 -16.50 -8.16
C SER A 677 -2.97 -16.11 -9.06
N ASP A 678 -3.45 -14.88 -8.93
CA ASP A 678 -4.32 -14.20 -9.90
C ASP A 678 -3.87 -14.30 -11.38
N ALA A 679 -2.62 -14.68 -11.65
CA ALA A 679 -2.12 -14.95 -12.99
C ALA A 679 -2.90 -16.03 -13.75
N VAL A 680 -3.69 -16.89 -13.09
CA VAL A 680 -4.59 -17.84 -13.78
C VAL A 680 -5.90 -17.20 -14.26
N GLY A 681 -6.22 -16.01 -13.77
CA GLY A 681 -7.42 -15.27 -14.15
C GLY A 681 -7.45 -14.96 -15.65
N MET A 682 -6.28 -14.85 -16.30
CA MET A 682 -6.14 -14.51 -17.72
C MET A 682 -5.02 -15.31 -18.39
N GLY A 683 -5.17 -15.56 -19.69
CA GLY A 683 -4.05 -15.93 -20.55
C GLY A 683 -3.64 -17.40 -20.61
N LEU A 684 -4.05 -18.26 -19.67
CA LEU A 684 -3.71 -19.69 -19.71
C LEU A 684 -4.92 -20.55 -20.07
N ASN A 685 -4.68 -21.55 -20.92
CA ASN A 685 -5.60 -22.67 -21.09
C ASN A 685 -5.36 -23.71 -20.00
N LEU A 686 -6.29 -23.83 -19.05
CA LEU A 686 -6.17 -24.73 -17.90
C LEU A 686 -7.42 -25.61 -17.76
N ASN A 687 -7.21 -26.89 -17.49
CA ASN A 687 -8.25 -27.88 -17.21
C ASN A 687 -8.49 -27.98 -15.68
N ILE A 688 -9.07 -26.93 -15.11
CA ILE A 688 -9.32 -26.87 -13.66
C ILE A 688 -10.70 -27.47 -13.38
N ARG A 689 -10.80 -28.45 -12.48
CA ARG A 689 -12.08 -28.96 -11.99
C ARG A 689 -12.68 -28.02 -10.95
N ARG A 690 -11.89 -27.65 -9.94
CA ARG A 690 -12.33 -26.85 -8.80
C ARG A 690 -11.32 -25.77 -8.44
N ILE A 691 -11.80 -24.54 -8.31
CA ILE A 691 -11.02 -23.41 -7.80
C ILE A 691 -11.18 -23.35 -6.28
N ILE A 692 -10.06 -23.27 -5.56
CA ILE A 692 -10.03 -23.12 -4.10
C ILE A 692 -9.29 -21.83 -3.77
N PHE A 693 -9.98 -20.84 -3.25
CA PHE A 693 -9.32 -19.64 -2.74
C PHE A 693 -8.68 -19.94 -1.37
N GLU A 694 -7.35 -19.91 -1.28
CA GLU A 694 -6.64 -20.02 0.00
C GLU A 694 -6.92 -18.80 0.89
N THR A 695 -7.03 -17.63 0.26
CA THR A 695 -7.50 -16.38 0.87
C THR A 695 -8.14 -15.50 -0.21
N VAL A 696 -9.02 -14.58 0.18
CA VAL A 696 -9.52 -13.50 -0.71
C VAL A 696 -8.82 -12.16 -0.48
N LYS A 697 -7.69 -12.15 0.23
CA LYS A 697 -6.94 -10.94 0.58
C LYS A 697 -5.59 -10.88 -0.12
N LYS A 698 -5.30 -9.76 -0.76
CA LYS A 698 -4.07 -9.52 -1.53
C LYS A 698 -3.37 -8.25 -1.07
N PHE A 699 -2.04 -8.28 -1.02
CA PHE A 699 -1.22 -7.08 -0.90
C PHE A 699 -1.12 -6.39 -2.27
N ASP A 700 -1.60 -5.15 -2.37
CA ASP A 700 -1.58 -4.37 -3.62
C ASP A 700 -0.26 -3.60 -3.84
N GLY A 701 0.73 -3.85 -2.99
CA GLY A 701 1.96 -3.08 -2.93
C GLY A 701 1.95 -2.03 -1.82
N LYS A 702 0.76 -1.59 -1.36
CA LYS A 702 0.58 -0.58 -0.32
C LYS A 702 -0.03 -1.15 0.96
N GLU A 703 -1.15 -1.85 0.81
CA GLU A 703 -1.88 -2.49 1.90
C GLU A 703 -2.53 -3.81 1.49
N ILE A 704 -3.04 -4.55 2.46
CA ILE A 704 -3.78 -5.79 2.18
C ILE A 704 -5.26 -5.46 2.06
N ARG A 705 -5.81 -5.67 0.87
CA ARG A 705 -7.21 -5.45 0.53
C ARG A 705 -7.86 -6.76 0.10
N TYR A 706 -9.19 -6.79 0.12
CA TYR A 706 -9.92 -7.84 -0.57
C TYR A 706 -9.72 -7.70 -2.09
N ILE A 707 -9.60 -8.83 -2.79
CA ILE A 707 -9.62 -8.85 -4.25
C ILE A 707 -10.98 -8.41 -4.76
N SER A 708 -11.02 -7.77 -5.93
CA SER A 708 -12.27 -7.22 -6.45
C SER A 708 -13.23 -8.32 -6.89
N ILE A 709 -14.53 -8.01 -6.93
CA ILE A 709 -15.57 -8.92 -7.41
C ILE A 709 -15.29 -9.39 -8.85
N PRO A 710 -14.91 -8.51 -9.81
CA PRO A 710 -14.51 -8.95 -11.14
C PRO A 710 -13.35 -9.95 -11.12
N GLN A 711 -12.32 -9.75 -10.29
CA GLN A 711 -11.19 -10.67 -10.16
C GLN A 711 -11.64 -12.04 -9.62
N ILE A 712 -12.53 -12.09 -8.62
CA ILE A 712 -13.09 -13.36 -8.12
C ILE A 712 -13.81 -14.09 -9.24
N LYS A 713 -14.74 -13.43 -9.93
CA LYS A 713 -15.51 -14.03 -11.02
C LYS A 713 -14.61 -14.54 -12.15
N GLN A 714 -13.58 -13.77 -12.48
CA GLN A 714 -12.62 -14.11 -13.52
C GLN A 714 -11.82 -15.38 -13.16
N ILE A 715 -11.31 -15.46 -11.93
CA ILE A 715 -10.57 -16.64 -11.44
C ILE A 715 -11.51 -17.84 -11.29
N ALA A 716 -12.64 -17.66 -10.61
CA ALA A 716 -13.67 -18.68 -10.38
C ALA A 716 -14.16 -19.30 -11.70
N GLY A 717 -14.38 -18.46 -12.71
CA GLY A 717 -14.88 -18.90 -14.01
C GLY A 717 -13.92 -19.80 -14.80
N ARG A 718 -12.65 -19.94 -14.38
CA ARG A 718 -11.67 -20.87 -14.97
C ARG A 718 -11.95 -22.34 -14.66
N ALA A 719 -12.78 -22.66 -13.66
CA ALA A 719 -13.18 -24.03 -13.34
C ALA A 719 -14.10 -24.65 -14.43
N GLY A 720 -14.05 -25.95 -14.67
CA GLY A 720 -14.94 -26.69 -15.57
C GLY A 720 -14.88 -26.21 -17.03
N ARG A 721 -13.72 -26.20 -17.67
CA ARG A 721 -13.60 -25.76 -19.07
C ARG A 721 -14.30 -26.74 -20.03
N TYR A 722 -14.96 -26.23 -21.08
CA TYR A 722 -15.67 -27.07 -22.06
C TYR A 722 -14.69 -27.91 -22.88
N GLY A 723 -15.05 -29.17 -23.16
CA GLY A 723 -14.24 -30.12 -23.93
C GLY A 723 -13.27 -30.98 -23.09
N PHE A 724 -13.40 -30.97 -21.77
CA PHE A 724 -12.62 -31.80 -20.84
C PHE A 724 -13.54 -32.69 -19.98
N ASP A 725 -12.97 -33.74 -19.36
CA ASP A 725 -13.70 -34.82 -18.66
C ASP A 725 -14.65 -34.36 -17.53
N ASN A 726 -14.48 -33.13 -17.01
CA ASN A 726 -15.32 -32.59 -15.93
C ASN A 726 -16.20 -31.41 -16.43
N PRO A 727 -17.47 -31.66 -16.80
CA PRO A 727 -18.36 -30.63 -17.34
C PRO A 727 -18.92 -29.66 -16.28
N ILE A 728 -18.66 -29.89 -15.00
CA ILE A 728 -19.10 -29.03 -13.89
C ILE A 728 -17.87 -28.44 -13.21
N GLY A 729 -17.77 -27.12 -13.23
CA GLY A 729 -16.74 -26.39 -12.49
C GLY A 729 -17.23 -26.08 -11.08
N GLU A 730 -16.35 -26.23 -10.09
CA GLU A 730 -16.64 -25.91 -8.70
C GLU A 730 -15.78 -24.76 -8.19
N VAL A 731 -16.31 -23.97 -7.25
CA VAL A 731 -15.57 -22.89 -6.59
C VAL A 731 -15.83 -22.95 -5.10
N THR A 732 -14.77 -22.97 -4.31
CA THR A 732 -14.81 -22.94 -2.85
C THR A 732 -13.64 -22.11 -2.28
N ALA A 733 -13.56 -22.01 -0.97
CA ALA A 733 -12.44 -21.44 -0.25
C ALA A 733 -11.83 -22.46 0.71
N LEU A 734 -10.58 -22.26 1.08
CA LEU A 734 -9.92 -23.08 2.08
C LEU A 734 -10.50 -22.83 3.48
N GLU A 735 -10.79 -21.57 3.81
CA GLU A 735 -11.26 -21.13 5.13
C GLU A 735 -12.73 -20.66 5.11
N PRO A 736 -13.51 -20.89 6.18
CA PRO A 736 -14.93 -20.50 6.22
C PRO A 736 -15.17 -18.99 6.07
N GLN A 737 -14.25 -18.17 6.59
CA GLN A 737 -14.36 -16.71 6.53
C GLN A 737 -14.24 -16.17 5.10
N ASP A 738 -13.37 -16.78 4.28
CA ASP A 738 -13.14 -16.40 2.89
C ASP A 738 -14.28 -16.91 2.00
N MET A 739 -14.89 -18.06 2.36
CA MET A 739 -16.02 -18.64 1.64
C MET A 739 -17.23 -17.71 1.55
N ARG A 740 -17.57 -17.03 2.65
CA ARG A 740 -18.67 -16.05 2.67
C ARG A 740 -18.47 -14.92 1.67
N TYR A 741 -17.22 -14.47 1.50
CA TYR A 741 -16.90 -13.42 0.54
C TYR A 741 -17.00 -13.92 -0.90
N VAL A 742 -16.50 -15.14 -1.17
CA VAL A 742 -16.62 -15.79 -2.49
C VAL A 742 -18.09 -15.95 -2.89
N GLN A 743 -18.94 -16.47 -2.00
CA GLN A 743 -20.38 -16.62 -2.26
C GLN A 743 -21.05 -15.29 -2.60
N LYS A 744 -20.80 -14.26 -1.78
CA LYS A 744 -21.37 -12.93 -2.02
C LYS A 744 -20.87 -12.33 -3.34
N ALA A 745 -19.57 -12.39 -3.62
CA ALA A 745 -18.98 -11.88 -4.86
C ALA A 745 -19.54 -12.59 -6.12
N MET A 746 -19.79 -13.90 -6.05
CA MET A 746 -20.38 -14.66 -7.16
C MET A 746 -21.85 -14.31 -7.41
N GLN A 747 -22.58 -13.87 -6.38
CA GLN A 747 -23.99 -13.43 -6.49
C GLN A 747 -24.14 -11.96 -6.91
N THR A 748 -23.18 -11.10 -6.57
CA THR A 748 -23.24 -9.67 -6.92
C THR A 748 -23.23 -9.48 -8.44
N PRO A 749 -24.12 -8.67 -9.03
CA PRO A 749 -24.08 -8.36 -10.46
C PRO A 749 -22.79 -7.62 -10.85
N SER A 750 -22.37 -7.72 -12.11
CA SER A 750 -21.22 -6.96 -12.59
C SER A 750 -21.59 -5.48 -12.72
N ILE A 751 -20.70 -4.61 -12.24
CA ILE A 751 -20.86 -3.15 -12.37
C ILE A 751 -20.52 -2.77 -13.80
N GLU A 752 -21.33 -1.91 -14.42
CA GLU A 752 -21.08 -1.39 -15.76
C GLU A 752 -19.85 -0.47 -15.76
N LEU A 753 -19.08 -0.52 -16.84
CA LEU A 753 -17.96 0.40 -17.04
C LEU A 753 -18.50 1.75 -17.53
N GLU A 754 -17.94 2.83 -17.02
CA GLU A 754 -18.40 4.20 -17.32
C GLU A 754 -17.38 5.01 -18.13
N VAL A 755 -16.08 4.70 -18.00
CA VAL A 755 -15.01 5.54 -18.58
C VAL A 755 -13.89 4.71 -19.22
N ALA A 756 -13.32 5.21 -20.31
CA ALA A 756 -12.20 4.62 -21.05
C ALA A 756 -10.88 5.34 -20.77
N GLY A 757 -9.78 4.60 -20.67
CA GLY A 757 -8.46 5.17 -20.38
C GLY A 757 -7.84 5.87 -21.59
N LEU A 758 -7.11 6.96 -21.36
CA LEU A 758 -6.33 7.68 -22.38
C LEU A 758 -4.88 7.89 -21.90
N GLN A 759 -3.97 8.02 -22.85
CA GLN A 759 -2.59 8.42 -22.62
C GLN A 759 -2.16 9.33 -23.79
N PRO A 760 -1.40 10.42 -23.55
CA PRO A 760 -0.91 11.28 -24.60
C PRO A 760 0.10 10.53 -25.46
N THR A 761 0.14 10.90 -26.73
CA THR A 761 1.14 10.39 -27.67
C THR A 761 2.49 11.04 -27.38
N MET A 762 3.56 10.46 -27.91
CA MET A 762 4.89 11.01 -27.77
C MET A 762 4.99 12.41 -28.38
N GLU A 763 4.35 12.61 -29.54
CA GLU A 763 4.31 13.87 -30.27
C GLU A 763 3.61 14.96 -29.45
N MET A 764 2.51 14.63 -28.77
CA MET A 764 1.82 15.57 -27.86
C MET A 764 2.73 16.02 -26.72
N VAL A 765 3.42 15.06 -26.08
CA VAL A 765 4.34 15.35 -24.97
C VAL A 765 5.53 16.17 -25.46
N GLU A 766 6.05 15.88 -26.65
CA GLU A 766 7.14 16.63 -27.28
C GLU A 766 6.73 18.07 -27.62
N GLN A 767 5.58 18.28 -28.27
CA GLN A 767 5.07 19.62 -28.56
C GLN A 767 4.82 20.42 -27.28
N PHE A 768 4.24 19.76 -26.28
CA PHE A 768 4.01 20.35 -24.96
C PHE A 768 5.31 20.79 -24.29
N ALA A 769 6.38 19.99 -24.45
CA ALA A 769 7.70 20.32 -23.94
C ALA A 769 8.31 21.57 -24.58
N HIS A 770 8.22 21.69 -25.90
CA HIS A 770 8.79 22.83 -26.63
C HIS A 770 8.16 24.16 -26.21
N GLN A 771 6.90 24.15 -25.78
CA GLN A 771 6.22 25.36 -25.30
C GLN A 771 6.50 25.68 -23.82
N LEU A 772 7.04 24.73 -23.05
CA LEU A 772 7.37 24.91 -21.64
C LEU A 772 8.80 25.42 -21.46
N SER A 773 8.98 26.74 -21.48
CA SER A 773 10.23 27.34 -20.97
C SER A 773 10.33 27.21 -19.45
N GLY A 774 11.42 26.60 -18.95
CA GLY A 774 11.80 26.58 -17.54
C GLY A 774 11.58 25.26 -16.78
N ILE A 775 11.07 24.20 -17.42
CA ILE A 775 11.03 22.84 -16.83
C ILE A 775 12.15 22.00 -17.44
N GLU A 776 13.22 21.82 -16.69
CA GLU A 776 14.35 20.98 -17.10
C GLU A 776 14.10 19.49 -16.81
N GLN A 777 13.15 19.17 -15.92
CA GLN A 777 12.89 17.80 -15.45
C GLN A 777 11.73 17.14 -16.18
N PHE A 778 11.97 15.99 -16.83
CA PHE A 778 10.93 15.29 -17.58
C PHE A 778 9.81 14.71 -16.69
N GLU A 779 10.13 14.28 -15.46
CA GLU A 779 9.10 13.92 -14.46
C GLU A 779 8.09 15.06 -14.26
N LYS A 780 8.58 16.28 -14.13
CA LYS A 780 7.75 17.48 -13.89
C LYS A 780 6.97 17.89 -15.12
N LEU A 781 7.52 17.62 -16.30
CA LEU A 781 6.82 17.82 -17.55
C LEU A 781 5.59 16.90 -17.65
N LEU A 782 5.75 15.60 -17.34
CA LEU A 782 4.63 14.65 -17.32
C LEU A 782 3.59 15.01 -16.25
N GLU A 783 4.03 15.43 -15.06
CA GLU A 783 3.10 15.92 -14.01
C GLU A 783 2.32 17.14 -14.47
N LYS A 784 2.97 18.10 -15.13
CA LYS A 784 2.30 19.31 -15.60
C LYS A 784 1.36 19.03 -16.76
N PHE A 785 1.69 18.07 -17.62
CA PHE A 785 0.77 17.56 -18.62
C PHE A 785 -0.46 16.95 -17.94
N GLU A 786 -0.27 16.06 -16.96
CA GLU A 786 -1.37 15.44 -16.20
C GLU A 786 -2.27 16.48 -15.53
N ASP A 787 -1.70 17.56 -15.01
CA ASP A 787 -2.43 18.65 -14.34
C ASP A 787 -3.27 19.51 -15.29
N LEU A 788 -2.76 19.78 -16.49
CA LEU A 788 -3.45 20.59 -17.50
C LEU A 788 -4.37 19.76 -18.40
N ALA A 789 -4.19 18.44 -18.43
CA ALA A 789 -4.92 17.56 -19.31
C ALA A 789 -6.42 17.66 -19.10
N ARG A 790 -7.13 17.84 -20.20
CA ARG A 790 -8.59 17.81 -20.25
C ARG A 790 -9.04 16.55 -20.97
N VAL A 791 -10.04 15.88 -20.41
CA VAL A 791 -10.67 14.71 -21.02
C VAL A 791 -12.18 14.91 -21.06
N ASP A 792 -12.83 14.31 -22.04
CA ASP A 792 -14.30 14.22 -22.10
C ASP A 792 -14.83 13.29 -21.00
N GLY A 793 -16.11 13.45 -20.62
CA GLY A 793 -16.73 12.73 -19.51
C GLY A 793 -16.77 11.20 -19.66
N GLN A 794 -16.58 10.68 -20.88
CA GLN A 794 -16.50 9.24 -21.16
C GLN A 794 -15.08 8.67 -21.03
N PHE A 795 -14.09 9.51 -20.70
CA PHE A 795 -12.68 9.14 -20.65
C PHE A 795 -12.01 9.56 -19.34
N PHE A 796 -10.88 8.93 -19.04
CA PHE A 796 -9.99 9.34 -17.96
C PHE A 796 -8.53 9.22 -18.40
N LEU A 797 -7.65 10.02 -17.80
CA LEU A 797 -6.22 9.94 -18.06
C LEU A 797 -5.60 8.79 -17.24
N CYS A 798 -4.96 7.84 -17.92
CA CYS A 798 -4.22 6.74 -17.28
C CYS A 798 -3.08 7.27 -16.39
N ASN A 799 -2.71 6.48 -15.39
CA ASN A 799 -1.70 6.86 -14.41
C ASN A 799 -0.26 6.75 -14.96
N PHE A 800 0.55 7.80 -14.75
CA PHE A 800 1.98 7.88 -15.11
C PHE A 800 2.95 7.53 -13.98
N ASP A 801 2.51 7.00 -12.84
CA ASP A 801 3.37 6.83 -11.65
C ASP A 801 4.68 6.09 -11.96
N SER A 802 4.60 4.96 -12.66
CA SER A 802 5.77 4.16 -13.04
C SER A 802 6.67 4.92 -14.02
N GLN A 803 6.09 5.58 -15.03
CA GLN A 803 6.80 6.37 -16.04
C GLN A 803 7.53 7.55 -15.39
N LYS A 804 6.89 8.26 -14.44
CA LYS A 804 7.47 9.35 -13.67
C LYS A 804 8.65 8.88 -12.82
N ILE A 805 8.56 7.72 -12.17
CA ILE A 805 9.68 7.13 -11.40
C ILE A 805 10.87 6.80 -12.32
N ILE A 806 10.61 6.21 -13.49
CA ILE A 806 11.68 5.88 -14.45
C ILE A 806 12.30 7.16 -15.02
N ALA A 807 11.50 8.10 -15.50
CA ALA A 807 11.93 9.41 -16.00
C ALA A 807 12.88 10.11 -15.02
N LYS A 808 12.48 10.18 -13.74
CA LYS A 808 13.29 10.77 -12.66
C LYS A 808 14.63 10.06 -12.47
N SER A 809 14.66 8.73 -12.63
CA SER A 809 15.87 7.94 -12.43
C SER A 809 16.92 8.18 -13.52
N ILE A 810 16.49 8.53 -14.74
CA ILE A 810 17.34 8.79 -15.91
C ILE A 810 17.50 10.29 -16.22
N GLU A 811 17.03 11.18 -15.34
CA GLU A 811 17.04 12.64 -15.54
C GLU A 811 18.42 13.20 -15.91
N HIS A 812 19.45 12.72 -15.23
CA HIS A 812 20.86 13.11 -15.41
C HIS A 812 21.53 12.52 -16.66
N VAL A 813 20.83 11.72 -17.45
CA VAL A 813 21.32 11.17 -18.72
C VAL A 813 20.88 12.11 -19.84
N ASP A 814 21.80 12.44 -20.74
CA ASP A 814 21.55 13.34 -21.86
C ASP A 814 20.80 12.59 -22.98
N LEU A 815 19.47 12.72 -22.98
CA LEU A 815 18.56 12.08 -23.90
C LEU A 815 17.60 13.14 -24.44
N THR A 816 17.27 13.02 -25.72
CA THR A 816 16.18 13.77 -26.34
C THR A 816 14.84 13.42 -25.69
N ILE A 817 13.83 14.25 -25.91
CA ILE A 817 12.49 14.03 -25.35
C ILE A 817 11.88 12.70 -25.85
N PRO A 818 11.95 12.37 -27.15
CA PRO A 818 11.45 11.08 -27.63
C PRO A 818 12.18 9.89 -27.02
N GLU A 819 13.51 9.90 -26.97
CA GLU A 819 14.30 8.82 -26.36
C GLU A 819 13.92 8.64 -24.88
N ARG A 820 13.82 9.75 -24.14
CA ARG A 820 13.46 9.75 -22.72
C ARG A 820 12.05 9.21 -22.49
N PHE A 821 11.09 9.55 -23.34
CA PHE A 821 9.74 9.00 -23.28
C PHE A 821 9.72 7.48 -23.54
N ILE A 822 10.50 6.99 -24.52
CA ILE A 822 10.65 5.55 -24.78
C ILE A 822 11.25 4.83 -23.57
N PHE A 823 12.32 5.35 -22.96
CA PHE A 823 12.88 4.76 -21.75
C PHE A 823 11.88 4.81 -20.58
N ALA A 824 11.17 5.93 -20.39
CA ALA A 824 10.18 6.08 -19.32
C ALA A 824 9.00 5.10 -19.47
N THR A 825 8.65 4.71 -20.69
CA THR A 825 7.57 3.74 -20.98
C THR A 825 8.02 2.29 -21.00
N SER A 826 9.30 2.01 -20.70
CA SER A 826 9.82 0.64 -20.63
C SER A 826 9.06 -0.20 -19.58
N PRO A 827 8.68 -1.45 -19.89
CA PRO A 827 7.80 -2.27 -19.05
C PRO A 827 8.56 -2.93 -17.89
N ILE A 828 9.08 -2.13 -16.96
CA ILE A 828 9.82 -2.62 -15.78
C ILE A 828 9.07 -2.38 -14.48
N ASN A 829 9.33 -3.25 -13.50
CA ASN A 829 8.87 -3.01 -12.13
C ASN A 829 9.74 -1.92 -11.48
N SER A 830 9.18 -0.71 -11.37
CA SER A 830 9.82 0.46 -10.75
C SER A 830 10.18 0.27 -9.27
N SER A 831 9.63 -0.76 -8.62
CA SER A 831 9.97 -1.14 -7.24
C SER A 831 11.21 -2.03 -7.13
N ASP A 832 11.76 -2.55 -8.23
CA ASP A 832 12.97 -3.40 -8.25
C ASP A 832 14.23 -2.54 -8.42
N PRO A 833 15.04 -2.32 -7.36
CA PRO A 833 16.18 -1.41 -7.42
C PRO A 833 17.26 -1.88 -8.40
N LYS A 834 17.35 -3.19 -8.68
CA LYS A 834 18.34 -3.73 -9.61
C LYS A 834 17.96 -3.39 -11.05
N LEU A 835 16.68 -3.54 -11.41
CA LEU A 835 16.19 -3.13 -12.73
C LEU A 835 16.32 -1.61 -12.92
N MET A 836 16.05 -0.82 -11.90
CA MET A 836 16.24 0.64 -11.92
C MET A 836 17.70 1.03 -12.14
N LEU A 837 18.65 0.28 -11.60
CA LEU A 837 20.08 0.50 -11.87
C LEU A 837 20.44 0.12 -13.30
N VAL A 838 19.91 -1.00 -13.80
CA VAL A 838 20.17 -1.48 -15.16
C VAL A 838 19.62 -0.51 -16.20
N ILE A 839 18.36 -0.05 -16.08
CA ILE A 839 17.79 0.89 -17.05
C ILE A 839 18.58 2.20 -17.11
N LYS A 840 19.05 2.71 -15.97
CA LYS A 840 19.95 3.88 -15.92
C LYS A 840 21.26 3.64 -16.66
N LYS A 841 21.84 2.44 -16.53
CA LYS A 841 23.06 2.04 -17.24
C LYS A 841 22.83 1.93 -18.75
N LEU A 842 21.73 1.31 -19.17
CA LEU A 842 21.36 1.17 -20.59
C LEU A 842 21.06 2.53 -21.24
N ALA A 843 20.35 3.41 -20.52
CA ALA A 843 20.12 4.78 -20.95
C ALA A 843 21.45 5.54 -21.16
N LYS A 844 22.41 5.37 -20.23
CA LYS A 844 23.73 6.00 -20.37
C LYS A 844 24.51 5.48 -21.58
N TYR A 845 24.49 4.16 -21.83
CA TYR A 845 25.14 3.60 -23.02
C TYR A 845 24.53 4.13 -24.32
N HIS A 846 23.20 4.27 -24.37
CA HIS A 846 22.52 4.85 -25.52
C HIS A 846 22.89 6.31 -25.74
N SER A 847 22.85 7.12 -24.68
CA SER A 847 23.25 8.54 -24.68
C SER A 847 24.71 8.74 -25.12
N ASP A 848 25.61 7.83 -24.73
CA ASP A 848 27.03 7.87 -25.14
C ASP A 848 27.29 7.27 -26.53
N HIS A 849 26.24 6.81 -27.24
CA HIS A 849 26.33 6.08 -28.50
C HIS A 849 27.28 4.87 -28.42
N ILE A 850 27.30 4.19 -27.28
CA ILE A 850 28.12 2.99 -27.05
C ILE A 850 27.28 1.76 -27.43
N PRO A 851 27.65 1.02 -28.48
CA PRO A 851 27.00 -0.24 -28.80
C PRO A 851 27.29 -1.26 -27.70
N VAL A 852 26.26 -1.94 -27.23
CA VAL A 852 26.34 -2.95 -26.17
C VAL A 852 25.65 -4.22 -26.61
N SER A 853 26.26 -5.36 -26.28
CA SER A 853 25.64 -6.67 -26.36
C SER A 853 25.16 -7.11 -24.97
N LEU A 854 24.13 -7.95 -24.91
CA LEU A 854 23.59 -8.45 -23.64
C LEU A 854 24.64 -9.19 -22.81
N GLY A 855 25.52 -9.97 -23.46
CA GLY A 855 26.59 -10.72 -22.79
C GLY A 855 27.58 -9.84 -22.02
N SER A 856 27.73 -8.56 -22.37
CA SER A 856 28.56 -7.59 -21.64
C SER A 856 27.89 -7.02 -20.38
N ILE A 857 26.57 -7.10 -20.31
CA ILE A 857 25.75 -6.56 -19.22
C ILE A 857 25.41 -7.64 -18.20
N LEU A 858 25.17 -8.85 -18.67
CA LEU A 858 24.62 -9.94 -17.88
C LEU A 858 25.30 -11.26 -18.23
N HIS A 859 25.71 -11.99 -17.20
CA HIS A 859 26.16 -13.37 -17.31
C HIS A 859 25.14 -14.30 -16.65
N LEU A 860 24.75 -15.38 -17.33
CA LEU A 860 23.89 -16.42 -16.78
C LEU A 860 24.75 -17.51 -16.12
N ASP A 861 24.43 -17.87 -14.88
CA ASP A 861 25.10 -18.97 -14.19
C ASP A 861 24.64 -20.30 -14.80
N ALA A 862 25.56 -21.24 -15.02
CA ALA A 862 25.22 -22.55 -15.58
C ALA A 862 24.54 -23.50 -14.56
N LYS A 863 24.32 -23.06 -13.30
CA LYS A 863 23.82 -23.92 -12.23
C LYS A 863 22.33 -23.72 -12.02
N VAL A 864 21.61 -24.84 -11.93
CA VAL A 864 20.18 -24.88 -11.62
C VAL A 864 19.93 -24.35 -10.21
N PRO A 865 19.05 -23.35 -10.02
CA PRO A 865 18.71 -22.85 -8.70
C PRO A 865 18.07 -23.92 -7.82
N ARG A 866 18.56 -24.06 -6.58
CA ARG A 866 18.10 -25.09 -5.62
C ARG A 866 17.29 -24.52 -4.45
N ASP A 867 17.11 -23.21 -4.40
CA ASP A 867 16.38 -22.51 -3.35
C ASP A 867 15.60 -21.28 -3.89
N ILE A 868 14.72 -20.70 -3.07
CA ILE A 868 13.85 -19.58 -3.49
C ILE A 868 14.66 -18.32 -3.82
N GLN A 869 15.77 -18.06 -3.12
CA GLN A 869 16.57 -16.86 -3.33
C GLN A 869 17.32 -16.97 -4.66
N SER A 870 17.94 -18.13 -4.93
CA SER A 870 18.60 -18.39 -6.22
C SER A 870 17.60 -18.38 -7.39
N LEU A 871 16.39 -18.94 -7.23
CA LEU A 871 15.34 -18.82 -8.24
C LEU A 871 14.93 -17.37 -8.48
N SER A 872 14.74 -16.59 -7.41
CA SER A 872 14.43 -15.16 -7.52
C SER A 872 15.53 -14.35 -8.20
N TYR A 873 16.78 -14.79 -8.09
CA TYR A 873 17.91 -14.17 -8.78
C TYR A 873 17.88 -14.44 -10.29
N ILE A 874 17.61 -15.68 -10.71
CA ILE A 874 17.44 -16.01 -12.14
C ILE A 874 16.21 -15.31 -12.73
N GLU A 875 15.08 -15.25 -12.03
CA GLU A 875 13.92 -14.45 -12.45
C GLU A 875 14.27 -12.97 -12.64
N SER A 876 15.12 -12.41 -11.78
CA SER A 876 15.60 -11.04 -11.92
C SER A 876 16.49 -10.87 -13.16
N LYS A 877 17.34 -11.85 -13.48
CA LYS A 877 18.14 -11.87 -14.71
C LYS A 877 17.22 -11.94 -15.94
N HIS A 878 16.21 -12.80 -15.93
CA HIS A 878 15.21 -12.86 -16.99
C HIS A 878 14.56 -11.48 -17.25
N ARG A 879 14.17 -10.74 -16.21
CA ARG A 879 13.61 -9.38 -16.39
C ARG A 879 14.58 -8.39 -17.05
N VAL A 880 15.89 -8.50 -16.77
CA VAL A 880 16.92 -7.70 -17.44
C VAL A 880 17.02 -8.07 -18.93
N ILE A 881 16.98 -9.36 -19.25
CA ILE A 881 16.98 -9.84 -20.65
C ILE A 881 15.76 -9.30 -21.39
N MET A 882 14.57 -9.35 -20.76
CA MET A 882 13.36 -8.81 -21.37
C MET A 882 13.43 -7.29 -21.61
N LEU A 883 13.96 -6.52 -20.65
CA LEU A 883 14.18 -5.08 -20.83
C LEU A 883 15.13 -4.80 -22.00
N TYR A 884 16.23 -5.55 -22.09
CA TYR A 884 17.19 -5.42 -23.18
C TYR A 884 16.54 -5.69 -24.53
N LEU A 885 15.81 -6.81 -24.66
CA LEU A 885 15.07 -7.16 -25.88
C LEU A 885 14.04 -6.09 -26.24
N TRP A 886 13.32 -5.55 -25.26
CA TRP A 886 12.37 -4.47 -25.51
C TRP A 886 13.06 -3.25 -26.13
N LEU A 887 14.20 -2.83 -25.56
CA LEU A 887 14.99 -1.69 -26.02
C LEU A 887 15.66 -1.95 -27.37
N SER A 888 16.09 -3.17 -27.68
CA SER A 888 16.75 -3.49 -28.96
C SER A 888 15.84 -3.33 -30.16
N TYR A 889 14.53 -3.50 -30.01
CA TYR A 889 13.56 -3.19 -31.08
C TYR A 889 13.29 -1.69 -31.27
N ARG A 890 13.72 -0.82 -30.34
CA ARG A 890 13.56 0.64 -30.46
C ARG A 890 14.88 1.34 -30.80
N PHE A 891 16.00 0.82 -30.33
CA PHE A 891 17.33 1.38 -30.54
C PHE A 891 18.30 0.29 -31.07
N PRO A 892 18.11 -0.19 -32.31
CA PRO A 892 18.88 -1.29 -32.88
C PRO A 892 20.38 -0.97 -33.05
N GLU A 893 20.73 0.31 -33.20
CA GLU A 893 22.13 0.75 -33.32
C GLU A 893 22.91 0.66 -31.99
N THR A 894 22.21 0.70 -30.86
CA THR A 894 22.82 0.66 -29.52
C THR A 894 22.78 -0.74 -28.92
N PHE A 895 21.63 -1.42 -28.99
CA PHE A 895 21.45 -2.73 -28.34
C PHE A 895 21.53 -3.83 -29.39
N LEU A 896 22.73 -4.36 -29.57
CA LEU A 896 23.08 -5.30 -30.63
C LEU A 896 22.71 -6.75 -30.30
N ASN A 897 22.87 -7.65 -31.28
CA ASN A 897 22.79 -9.10 -31.12
C ASN A 897 21.47 -9.61 -30.49
N ILE A 898 20.35 -9.32 -31.15
CA ILE A 898 19.01 -9.78 -30.69
C ILE A 898 18.96 -11.31 -30.60
N GLU A 899 19.58 -12.03 -31.53
CA GLU A 899 19.60 -13.50 -31.55
C GLU A 899 20.30 -14.09 -30.30
N GLU A 900 21.46 -13.53 -29.92
CA GLU A 900 22.17 -13.89 -28.68
C GLU A 900 21.29 -13.64 -27.44
N ALA A 901 20.57 -12.52 -27.42
CA ALA A 901 19.67 -12.19 -26.33
C ALA A 901 18.47 -13.15 -26.23
N LEU A 902 17.93 -13.60 -27.36
CA LEU A 902 16.86 -14.61 -27.42
C LEU A 902 17.36 -16.00 -26.99
N GLU A 903 18.59 -16.37 -27.33
CA GLU A 903 19.20 -17.61 -26.84
C GLU A 903 19.40 -17.57 -25.32
N MET A 904 19.92 -16.45 -24.80
CA MET A 904 20.07 -16.24 -23.36
C MET A 904 18.71 -16.26 -22.63
N LYS A 905 17.67 -15.66 -23.21
CA LYS A 905 16.29 -15.75 -22.70
C LYS A 905 15.87 -17.20 -22.55
N THR A 906 15.99 -17.99 -23.63
CA THR A 906 15.60 -19.42 -23.66
C THR A 906 16.36 -20.24 -22.62
N ARG A 907 17.67 -20.02 -22.49
CA ARG A 907 18.49 -20.69 -21.47
C ARG A 907 18.07 -20.32 -20.04
N CYS A 908 17.75 -19.05 -19.80
CA CYS A 908 17.28 -18.57 -18.51
C CYS A 908 15.94 -19.21 -18.12
N GLU A 909 15.01 -19.32 -19.08
CA GLU A 909 13.71 -19.98 -18.89
C GLU A 909 13.86 -21.47 -18.59
N ALA A 910 14.80 -22.17 -19.26
CA ALA A 910 15.11 -23.57 -18.97
C ALA A 910 15.63 -23.78 -17.53
N LEU A 911 16.51 -22.89 -17.04
CA LEU A 911 16.99 -22.93 -15.65
C LEU A 911 15.87 -22.70 -14.63
N ILE A 912 14.97 -21.75 -14.90
CA ILE A 912 13.78 -21.51 -14.06
C ILE A 912 12.92 -22.77 -14.03
N HIS A 913 12.67 -23.37 -15.20
CA HIS A 913 11.86 -24.57 -15.31
C HIS A 913 12.42 -25.75 -14.51
N GLU A 914 13.71 -26.07 -14.69
CA GLU A 914 14.38 -27.16 -13.98
C GLU A 914 14.41 -26.92 -12.46
N SER A 915 14.55 -25.66 -12.03
CA SER A 915 14.43 -25.29 -10.63
C SER A 915 13.05 -25.61 -10.05
N LEU A 916 11.97 -25.24 -10.73
CA LEU A 916 10.60 -25.51 -10.27
C LEU A 916 10.30 -27.01 -10.11
N GLN A 917 10.99 -27.88 -10.86
CA GLN A 917 10.86 -29.33 -10.73
C GLN A 917 11.67 -29.91 -9.57
N SER A 918 12.87 -29.37 -9.33
CA SER A 918 13.87 -29.94 -8.39
C SER A 918 13.81 -29.34 -6.97
N LEU A 919 13.13 -28.21 -6.79
CA LEU A 919 12.99 -27.52 -5.51
C LEU A 919 12.28 -28.41 -4.46
N LYS A 920 13.04 -28.94 -3.50
CA LYS A 920 12.54 -29.62 -2.30
C LYS A 920 12.51 -28.64 -1.13
N PHE A 921 11.34 -28.41 -0.53
CA PHE A 921 11.16 -27.42 0.54
C PHE A 921 11.13 -28.08 1.93
N SER A 922 11.75 -27.41 2.92
CA SER A 922 11.87 -27.87 4.31
C SER A 922 11.16 -26.93 5.32
N ARG A 923 10.21 -26.09 4.89
CA ARG A 923 9.56 -25.12 5.79
C ARG A 923 8.03 -25.11 5.68
N ASN A 924 7.37 -25.14 6.84
CA ASN A 924 5.92 -25.02 7.02
C ASN A 924 5.41 -23.59 6.72
N ARG A 925 4.11 -23.49 6.37
CA ARG A 925 3.34 -22.26 6.18
C ARG A 925 3.75 -21.14 7.12
N HIS A 926 3.94 -19.93 6.58
CA HIS A 926 3.76 -18.71 7.36
C HIS A 926 2.43 -18.12 6.95
N ARG A 927 1.40 -18.37 7.76
CA ARG A 927 0.04 -17.84 7.56
C ARG A 927 0.12 -16.32 7.73
N ILE A 928 -0.38 -15.55 6.76
CA ILE A 928 -0.45 -14.10 6.89
C ILE A 928 -1.51 -13.78 7.96
N THR A 929 -1.03 -13.44 9.15
CA THR A 929 -1.89 -13.03 10.28
C THR A 929 -2.27 -11.56 10.14
N LYS A 930 -3.29 -11.09 10.88
CA LYS A 930 -3.58 -9.65 11.00
C LYS A 930 -2.34 -8.84 11.43
N SER A 931 -1.42 -9.44 12.19
CA SER A 931 -0.14 -8.85 12.56
C SER A 931 0.86 -8.74 11.42
N ASP A 932 0.91 -9.71 10.50
CA ASP A 932 1.77 -9.63 9.30
C ASP A 932 1.28 -8.56 8.35
N VAL A 933 -0.04 -8.41 8.21
CA VAL A 933 -0.67 -7.30 7.48
C VAL A 933 -0.29 -5.95 8.09
N LYS A 934 -0.40 -5.84 9.41
CA LYS A 934 -0.07 -4.60 10.14
C LYS A 934 1.43 -4.28 10.03
N LYS A 935 2.31 -5.28 10.01
CA LYS A 935 3.75 -5.12 9.73
C LYS A 935 4.01 -4.68 8.29
N MET A 936 3.42 -5.33 7.29
CA MET A 936 3.62 -5.02 5.86
C MET A 936 3.14 -3.61 5.50
N SER A 937 1.96 -3.19 5.97
CA SER A 937 1.49 -1.80 5.79
C SER A 937 2.36 -0.79 6.55
N LYS A 938 2.91 -1.15 7.72
CA LYS A 938 3.83 -0.28 8.48
C LYS A 938 5.17 -0.12 7.75
N THR A 939 5.70 -1.19 7.15
CA THR A 939 6.93 -1.17 6.35
C THR A 939 6.75 -0.39 5.04
N PHE A 940 5.58 -0.51 4.39
CA PHE A 940 5.25 0.28 3.21
C PHE A 940 5.14 1.78 3.52
N ASN A 941 4.41 2.16 4.57
CA ASN A 941 4.28 3.57 4.98
C ASN A 941 5.64 4.19 5.34
N GLN A 942 6.52 3.45 6.01
CA GLN A 942 7.91 3.88 6.25
C GLN A 942 8.73 4.04 4.95
N SER A 943 8.51 3.21 3.93
CA SER A 943 9.20 3.33 2.65
C SER A 943 8.72 4.54 1.84
N GLN A 944 7.42 4.84 1.90
CA GLN A 944 6.79 5.99 1.24
C GLN A 944 7.22 7.31 1.92
N GLU A 945 7.27 7.35 3.25
CA GLU A 945 7.80 8.49 4.01
C GLU A 945 9.28 8.75 3.71
N ARG A 946 10.09 7.69 3.55
CA ARG A 946 11.51 7.82 3.15
C ARG A 946 11.68 8.32 1.72
N GLN A 947 10.78 7.96 0.80
CA GLN A 947 10.81 8.42 -0.58
C GLN A 947 10.41 9.90 -0.66
N LEU A 948 9.34 10.30 0.03
CA LEU A 948 8.90 11.69 0.16
C LEU A 948 9.99 12.57 0.81
N ALA A 949 10.66 12.08 1.86
CA ALA A 949 11.76 12.79 2.52
C ALA A 949 12.99 13.00 1.61
N ARG A 950 13.25 12.09 0.66
CA ARG A 950 14.35 12.22 -0.32
C ARG A 950 14.00 13.21 -1.43
N GLU A 951 12.75 13.25 -1.86
CA GLU A 951 12.28 14.17 -2.90
C GLU A 951 12.25 15.63 -2.41
N HIS A 952 11.95 15.85 -1.13
CA HIS A 952 11.94 17.19 -0.52
C HIS A 952 13.34 17.82 -0.35
N LYS A 953 14.42 17.03 -0.30
CA LYS A 953 15.80 17.56 -0.19
C LYS A 953 16.39 18.06 -1.52
N SER A 954 15.85 17.66 -2.67
CA SER A 954 16.49 17.88 -3.98
C SER A 954 16.03 19.13 -4.76
N LYS A 955 15.04 19.90 -4.27
CA LYS A 955 14.27 20.83 -5.14
C LYS A 955 14.29 22.33 -4.77
N TYR A 956 15.25 22.82 -3.98
CA TYR A 956 15.36 24.26 -3.68
C TYR A 956 16.64 24.91 -4.25
N PRO A 957 16.55 25.70 -5.35
CA PRO A 957 17.66 26.54 -5.79
C PRO A 957 17.88 27.72 -4.84
N LYS A 958 19.14 28.00 -4.49
CA LYS A 958 19.59 29.10 -3.60
C LYS A 958 19.05 30.50 -3.98
N ARG A 959 18.63 30.73 -5.23
CA ARG A 959 18.16 32.04 -5.74
C ARG A 959 16.79 32.47 -5.18
N ILE A 960 15.87 31.55 -4.91
CA ILE A 960 14.52 31.87 -4.40
C ILE A 960 14.58 32.33 -2.93
N ARG A 961 15.48 31.71 -2.14
CA ARG A 961 15.78 32.11 -0.74
C ARG A 961 16.29 33.55 -0.61
N ASN A 962 16.96 34.06 -1.63
CA ASN A 962 17.51 35.42 -1.63
C ASN A 962 16.49 36.46 -2.12
N TYR A 963 15.47 36.04 -2.89
CA TYR A 963 14.40 36.93 -3.34
C TYR A 963 13.38 37.17 -2.20
N GLU A 964 13.03 36.13 -1.43
CA GLU A 964 12.15 36.24 -0.25
C GLU A 964 12.77 37.14 0.83
N LYS A 965 14.07 36.97 1.14
CA LYS A 965 14.77 37.84 2.09
C LYS A 965 14.80 39.33 1.69
N ARG A 966 15.00 39.62 0.40
CA ARG A 966 15.01 41.02 -0.11
C ARG A 966 13.62 41.65 -0.11
N THR A 967 12.57 40.84 -0.22
CA THR A 967 11.18 41.32 -0.20
C THR A 967 10.74 41.63 1.23
N GLU A 968 11.15 40.81 2.20
CA GLU A 968 10.92 41.04 3.64
C GLU A 968 11.65 42.28 4.19
N GLU A 969 12.87 42.56 3.72
CA GLU A 969 13.60 43.78 4.09
C GLU A 969 12.98 45.07 3.54
N LYS A 970 12.40 45.02 2.33
CA LYS A 970 11.69 46.18 1.74
C LYS A 970 10.37 46.48 2.43
N LEU A 971 9.66 45.44 2.89
CA LEU A 971 8.41 45.61 3.64
C LEU A 971 8.66 46.20 5.04
N ARG A 972 9.70 45.74 5.74
CA ARG A 972 10.09 46.31 7.05
C ARG A 972 10.50 47.79 6.97
N LYS A 973 11.22 48.20 5.93
CA LYS A 973 11.65 49.62 5.77
C LYS A 973 10.50 50.57 5.44
N ASN A 974 9.39 50.09 4.90
CA ASN A 974 8.21 50.92 4.63
C ASN A 974 7.31 51.05 5.88
N ASP A 975 7.23 50.03 6.72
CA ASP A 975 6.51 50.09 8.00
C ASP A 975 7.19 51.04 9.01
N ASP A 976 8.53 51.04 9.06
CA ASP A 976 9.30 51.98 9.91
C ASP A 976 9.17 53.45 9.46
N LYS A 977 8.86 53.70 8.18
CA LYS A 977 8.61 55.04 7.65
C LYS A 977 7.19 55.52 7.92
N LEU A 978 6.19 54.62 7.92
CA LEU A 978 4.83 54.97 8.28
C LEU A 978 4.68 55.27 9.78
N GLN A 979 5.37 54.53 10.64
CA GLN A 979 5.31 54.76 12.10
C GLN A 979 5.98 56.06 12.56
N LYS A 980 6.88 56.65 11.76
CA LYS A 980 7.55 57.93 12.06
C LYS A 980 6.78 59.18 11.58
N VAL A 981 5.72 59.02 10.79
CA VAL A 981 4.90 60.15 10.31
C VAL A 981 3.61 60.31 11.14
N THR A 982 3.28 59.33 11.98
CA THR A 982 2.12 59.34 12.88
C THR A 982 2.48 59.49 14.37
N ALA A 983 3.70 59.96 14.68
CA ALA A 983 4.16 60.25 16.04
C ALA A 983 4.56 61.71 16.19
#